data_AF-A0A345NTS0-F1
#
_entry.id   AF-A0A345NTS0-F1
#
_cell.length_a   1.000
_cell.length_b   1.000
_cell.length_c   1.000
_cell.angle_alpha   90.00
_cell.angle_beta   90.00
_cell.angle_gamma   90.00
#
_symmetry.space_group_name_H-M   'P 1'
#
loop_
_entity.id
_entity.type
_entity.pdbx_description
1 polymer ?
#
loop_
_entity_poly.entity_id
_entity_poly.type
_entity_poly.pdbx_seq_one_letter_code
_entity_poly.pdbx_strand_id
1 'polypeptide(L)'
;MVSMKVEVLESKSGLPTLQVEQEGKKIFIHSKYDPIKEARQIIERNKEQIEQHQHIFFYGVGLGYHLQAFIEQYPEKLVSAYEPIAELATVCNSLTDRTAFDAERLRHLFIEQEPTDRETHLRTLSNHLTQKVALIILPSYERFLKEDILAFLAEYKEIIEEKQITRGANTVFSKRWTVNALLNVPSTFETPNFLLEHARTFCDKPVLLVAAGPSLSEEMDNLRLIKEQGTAYIFAVGSANKALIANDIHPDAVFTYDPQAHNYAVFQPIMDEKITTIPMVYGTSVGFETIQLYPGPKLHFVTSQDTITQQFHETELPVISDAYSIAIVTMELLHQLQVKTIILVGQNFAFKNDLFYAKEIKRYDKDTRELSDASVQKKDTEGAFYVQDVYGNDILTNDGFNNMRKAMEKQIAKHPAIPVINTTRGGAAINGTTFQSLAEVMKQRLIEKVTEDDWYTKGSSLPATKKTEDQIRELRKSIADYRKQDVALFAHFKEVEQVIDSLNMNQLQKRFEKTDELVRKLTSNKLYDLAIRPITRNTLETLMAEVELLRKMEISKEKLVIILNLFAEYFNRCRIVYREIAPITQTTIRSIILHTSDKKEYIATSGVFQYEGQWEKQFPPVDIMPDGLTEEEKQVWYEKKALLDRIEQPVSSVRTKEKNASFTFKMTGTSLRIYGTNHSETNLKLRVSVDHRILNVTVRERVDEELFGTGSRQLVVKIEKLPDVMHEIKIEVLSDHPDFLVEAIEIDKTARAYHIHEVETVDELAIGKRIRCNYKATYNTVGEFSSLGKESKNFLPVEASAEPDGDFYFIMVDEVDGEKKLIADRNVQNYISWVTIESSLEKIEIEEIVLAFRTLIDSENPSDNLSEWNKYIVNATTSSLLNWNYYSSSSWTMTKKINDKNFNVSRGGGILNNYLVNQYNQIDTVIKQRGFRPVIIKN
;
A
#
# COMPACT_ATOMS: atom_id res chain seq x y z
N MET A 1 -25.36 34.01 -16.48
CA MET A 1 -24.62 34.51 -17.66
C MET A 1 -24.87 36.00 -17.75
N VAL A 2 -23.83 36.80 -17.53
CA VAL A 2 -23.97 38.26 -17.57
C VAL A 2 -23.42 38.73 -18.91
N SER A 3 -24.23 38.65 -19.96
CA SER A 3 -23.86 39.34 -21.21
C SER A 3 -23.86 40.83 -20.92
N MET A 4 -22.67 41.42 -20.97
CA MET A 4 -22.49 42.82 -20.61
C MET A 4 -22.25 43.64 -21.86
N LYS A 5 -22.95 44.77 -21.95
CA LYS A 5 -22.62 45.78 -22.95
C LYS A 5 -21.32 46.46 -22.53
N VAL A 6 -20.25 46.18 -23.27
CA VAL A 6 -18.92 46.76 -23.08
C VAL A 6 -18.74 47.94 -24.04
N GLU A 7 -18.37 49.10 -23.49
CA GLU A 7 -18.04 50.31 -24.25
C GLU A 7 -16.55 50.65 -24.04
N VAL A 8 -15.80 50.74 -25.13
CA VAL A 8 -14.40 51.19 -25.12
C VAL A 8 -14.38 52.71 -25.21
N LEU A 9 -13.79 53.37 -24.23
CA LEU A 9 -13.65 54.83 -24.16
C LEU A 9 -12.18 55.23 -24.06
N GLU A 10 -11.89 56.51 -24.25
CA GLU A 10 -10.56 57.06 -24.06
C GLU A 10 -10.48 57.77 -22.70
N SER A 11 -9.47 57.41 -21.89
CA SER A 11 -9.19 58.09 -20.62
C SER A 11 -8.61 59.49 -20.86
N LYS A 12 -8.59 60.34 -19.83
CA LYS A 12 -7.93 61.66 -19.92
C LYS A 12 -6.43 61.58 -20.24
N SER A 13 -5.82 60.42 -20.03
CA SER A 13 -4.42 60.14 -20.38
C SER A 13 -4.21 59.66 -21.83
N GLY A 14 -5.28 59.51 -22.63
CA GLY A 14 -5.21 59.02 -24.02
C GLY A 14 -5.18 57.49 -24.16
N LEU A 15 -5.14 56.76 -23.03
CA LEU A 15 -5.18 55.31 -23.02
C LEU A 15 -6.63 54.78 -23.00
N PRO A 16 -6.90 53.61 -23.60
CA PRO A 16 -8.20 52.96 -23.50
C PRO A 16 -8.66 52.77 -22.05
N THR A 17 -9.96 52.93 -21.82
CA THR A 17 -10.65 52.49 -20.61
C THR A 17 -11.93 51.76 -21.00
N LEU A 18 -12.44 50.92 -20.10
CA LEU A 18 -13.68 50.17 -20.34
C LEU A 18 -14.77 50.64 -19.39
N GLN A 19 -15.97 50.74 -19.95
CA GLN A 19 -17.20 50.93 -19.20
C GLN A 19 -18.15 49.78 -19.51
N VAL A 20 -18.70 49.19 -18.46
CA VAL A 20 -19.76 48.16 -18.57
C VAL A 20 -21.08 48.74 -18.10
N GLU A 21 -22.17 48.27 -18.70
CA GLU A 21 -23.53 48.59 -18.28
C GLU A 21 -24.18 47.36 -17.65
N GLN A 22 -24.58 47.48 -16.38
CA GLN A 22 -25.31 46.45 -15.64
C GLN A 22 -26.48 47.09 -14.91
N GLU A 23 -27.69 46.55 -15.08
CA GLU A 23 -28.92 47.08 -14.48
C GLU A 23 -29.12 48.60 -14.71
N GLY A 24 -28.72 49.09 -15.89
CA GLY A 24 -28.79 50.51 -16.27
C GLY A 24 -27.74 51.42 -15.61
N LYS A 25 -26.84 50.88 -14.79
CA LYS A 25 -25.70 51.60 -14.20
C LYS A 25 -24.45 51.41 -15.06
N LYS A 26 -23.82 52.53 -15.39
CA LYS A 26 -22.55 52.57 -16.12
C LYS A 26 -21.38 52.56 -15.14
N ILE A 27 -20.53 51.53 -15.22
CA ILE A 27 -19.43 51.30 -14.28
C ILE A 27 -18.12 51.23 -15.06
N PHE A 28 -17.14 52.01 -14.65
CA PHE A 28 -15.80 51.95 -15.22
C PHE A 28 -15.03 50.78 -14.63
N ILE A 29 -14.44 49.95 -15.51
CA ILE A 29 -13.53 48.86 -15.14
C ILE A 29 -12.14 49.40 -14.80
N HIS A 30 -11.70 50.43 -15.53
CA HIS A 30 -10.44 51.14 -15.31
C HIS A 30 -10.66 52.65 -15.14
N SER A 31 -9.70 53.32 -14.53
CA SER A 31 -9.73 54.76 -14.28
C SER A 31 -10.00 55.57 -15.55
N LYS A 32 -11.03 56.40 -15.50
CA LYS A 32 -11.32 57.38 -16.58
C LYS A 32 -10.26 58.47 -16.71
N TYR A 33 -9.36 58.60 -15.72
CA TYR A 33 -8.32 59.62 -15.71
C TYR A 33 -6.99 59.05 -16.22
N ASP A 34 -6.51 57.98 -15.59
CA ASP A 34 -5.21 57.37 -15.84
C ASP A 34 -5.23 55.90 -15.38
N PRO A 35 -5.45 54.95 -16.31
CA PRO A 35 -5.46 53.51 -16.02
C PRO A 35 -4.14 52.94 -15.49
N ILE A 36 -3.00 53.49 -15.91
CA ILE A 36 -1.66 53.03 -15.47
C ILE A 36 -1.44 53.41 -14.00
N LYS A 37 -1.83 54.64 -13.62
CA LYS A 37 -1.72 55.08 -12.22
C LYS A 37 -2.59 54.23 -11.29
N GLU A 38 -3.80 53.88 -11.71
CA GLU A 38 -4.68 52.96 -10.97
C GLU A 38 -4.03 51.58 -10.82
N ALA A 39 -3.53 51.01 -11.92
CA ALA A 39 -2.83 49.73 -11.91
C ALA A 39 -1.69 49.68 -10.87
N ARG A 40 -0.82 50.69 -10.86
CA ARG A 40 0.28 50.79 -9.87
C ARG A 40 -0.24 50.91 -8.43
N GLN A 41 -1.34 51.62 -8.20
CA GLN A 41 -1.95 51.73 -6.87
C GLN A 41 -2.53 50.38 -6.40
N ILE A 42 -3.11 49.58 -7.30
CA ILE A 42 -3.59 48.23 -6.98
C ILE A 42 -2.42 47.35 -6.54
N ILE A 43 -1.28 47.40 -7.25
CA ILE A 43 -0.10 46.62 -6.89
C ILE A 43 0.48 47.07 -5.55
N GLU A 44 0.66 48.38 -5.33
CA GLU A 44 1.21 48.90 -4.07
C GLU A 44 0.32 48.59 -2.86
N ARG A 45 -1.01 48.68 -3.02
CA ARG A 45 -1.96 48.34 -1.94
C ARG A 45 -1.86 46.89 -1.49
N ASN A 46 -1.47 45.98 -2.39
CA ASN A 46 -1.35 44.54 -2.12
C ASN A 46 0.12 44.10 -1.94
N LYS A 47 1.06 45.03 -1.79
CA LYS A 47 2.50 44.76 -1.76
C LYS A 47 2.91 43.71 -0.72
N GLU A 48 2.43 43.82 0.51
CA GLU A 48 2.77 42.85 1.57
C GLU A 48 2.31 41.43 1.21
N GLN A 49 1.09 41.28 0.69
CA GLN A 49 0.56 40.00 0.27
C GLN A 49 1.35 39.45 -0.93
N ILE A 50 1.70 40.31 -1.90
CA ILE A 50 2.48 39.93 -3.08
C ILE A 50 3.89 39.47 -2.68
N GLU A 51 4.56 40.18 -1.79
CA GLU A 51 5.93 39.85 -1.35
C GLU A 51 5.99 38.50 -0.65
N GLN A 52 4.96 38.17 0.15
CA GLN A 52 4.86 36.90 0.90
C GLN A 52 4.51 35.67 0.03
N HIS A 53 4.06 35.86 -1.22
CA HIS A 53 3.60 34.77 -2.09
C HIS A 53 4.43 34.68 -3.38
N GLN A 54 4.66 33.45 -3.84
CA GLN A 54 5.42 33.20 -5.07
C GLN A 54 4.55 33.19 -6.31
N HIS A 55 3.25 32.94 -6.15
CA HIS A 55 2.27 32.94 -7.22
C HIS A 55 1.07 33.79 -6.83
N ILE A 56 0.73 34.75 -7.70
CA ILE A 56 -0.41 35.65 -7.54
C ILE A 56 -1.49 35.29 -8.57
N PHE A 57 -2.73 35.22 -8.11
CA PHE A 57 -3.89 34.93 -8.95
C PHE A 57 -4.84 36.13 -8.93
N PHE A 58 -5.06 36.75 -10.09
CA PHE A 58 -5.95 37.91 -10.22
C PHE A 58 -7.35 37.49 -10.67
N TYR A 59 -8.38 38.00 -10.00
CA TYR A 59 -9.77 37.91 -10.46
C TYR A 59 -10.18 39.23 -11.13
N GLY A 60 -10.48 39.16 -12.43
CA GLY A 60 -10.72 40.26 -13.34
C GLY A 60 -9.46 40.64 -14.12
N VAL A 61 -9.54 40.67 -15.45
CA VAL A 61 -8.42 41.08 -16.33
C VAL A 61 -8.70 42.48 -16.89
N GLY A 62 -9.91 42.70 -17.40
CA GLY A 62 -10.30 43.97 -18.02
C GLY A 62 -9.45 44.30 -19.26
N LEU A 63 -8.43 45.15 -19.10
CA LEU A 63 -7.48 45.56 -20.16
C LEU A 63 -6.02 45.20 -19.80
N GLY A 64 -5.81 44.46 -18.71
CA GLY A 64 -4.49 43.96 -18.33
C GLY A 64 -3.51 44.98 -17.71
N TYR A 65 -3.87 46.25 -17.51
CA TYR A 65 -2.95 47.26 -16.96
C TYR A 65 -2.30 46.86 -15.62
N HIS A 66 -3.07 46.29 -14.70
CA HIS A 66 -2.57 45.85 -13.40
C HIS A 66 -1.69 44.59 -13.51
N LEU A 67 -2.01 43.68 -14.44
CA LEU A 67 -1.16 42.52 -14.74
C LEU A 67 0.17 42.96 -15.32
N GLN A 68 0.16 43.90 -16.27
CA GLN A 68 1.37 44.45 -16.85
C GLN A 68 2.23 45.16 -15.79
N ALA A 69 1.63 45.98 -14.93
CA ALA A 69 2.33 46.61 -13.81
C ALA A 69 2.95 45.57 -12.85
N PHE A 70 2.23 44.49 -12.54
CA PHE A 70 2.75 43.38 -11.73
C PHE A 70 3.95 42.71 -12.40
N ILE A 71 3.82 42.37 -13.68
CA ILE A 71 4.80 41.68 -14.52
C ILE A 71 6.12 42.47 -14.64
N GLU A 72 6.03 43.81 -14.64
CA GLU A 72 7.17 44.72 -14.63
C GLU A 72 7.83 44.85 -13.25
N GLN A 73 7.02 44.92 -12.18
CA GLN A 73 7.51 45.14 -10.81
C GLN A 73 8.04 43.88 -10.14
N TYR A 74 7.48 42.70 -10.48
CA TYR A 74 7.82 41.40 -9.91
C TYR A 74 8.08 40.34 -11.00
N PRO A 75 9.08 40.54 -11.88
CA PRO A 75 9.35 39.65 -13.01
C PRO A 75 9.71 38.21 -12.60
N GLU A 76 10.15 38.00 -11.36
CA GLU A 76 10.53 36.72 -10.76
C GLU A 76 9.34 35.89 -10.23
N LYS A 77 8.16 36.50 -10.03
CA LYS A 77 6.97 35.84 -9.48
C LYS A 77 6.09 35.23 -10.56
N LEU A 78 5.32 34.20 -10.20
CA LEU A 78 4.29 33.62 -11.06
C LEU A 78 3.02 34.45 -11.00
N VAL A 79 2.34 34.61 -12.13
CA VAL A 79 1.05 35.28 -12.22
C VAL A 79 0.08 34.47 -13.07
N SER A 80 -1.14 34.32 -12.57
CA SER A 80 -2.29 33.81 -13.32
C SER A 80 -3.44 34.79 -13.20
N ALA A 81 -4.39 34.74 -14.14
CA ALA A 81 -5.56 35.59 -14.11
C ALA A 81 -6.83 34.84 -14.53
N TYR A 82 -7.97 35.29 -14.01
CA TYR A 82 -9.31 34.79 -14.31
C TYR A 82 -10.18 35.95 -14.78
N GLU A 83 -10.71 35.88 -16.00
CA GLU A 83 -11.67 36.85 -16.55
C GLU A 83 -13.08 36.24 -16.57
N PRO A 84 -13.99 36.68 -15.68
CA PRO A 84 -15.37 36.16 -15.64
C PRO A 84 -16.25 36.63 -16.80
N ILE A 85 -15.82 37.61 -17.61
CA ILE A 85 -16.65 38.18 -18.70
C ILE A 85 -15.97 37.98 -20.06
N ALA A 86 -16.48 37.05 -20.87
CA ALA A 86 -15.97 36.72 -22.20
C ALA A 86 -15.85 37.94 -23.14
N GLU A 87 -16.82 38.86 -23.09
CA GLU A 87 -16.79 40.08 -23.90
C GLU A 87 -15.61 40.99 -23.53
N LEU A 88 -15.25 41.09 -22.23
CA LEU A 88 -14.08 41.86 -21.79
C LEU A 88 -12.78 41.22 -22.25
N ALA A 89 -12.66 39.89 -22.19
CA ALA A 89 -11.49 39.18 -22.70
C ALA A 89 -11.27 39.44 -24.20
N THR A 90 -12.35 39.41 -24.99
CA THR A 90 -12.34 39.70 -26.42
C THR A 90 -11.86 41.13 -26.71
N VAL A 91 -12.39 42.10 -25.97
CA VAL A 91 -11.99 43.51 -26.10
C VAL A 91 -10.54 43.72 -25.66
N CYS A 92 -10.11 43.11 -24.55
CA CYS A 92 -8.72 43.15 -24.08
C CYS A 92 -7.76 42.71 -25.18
N ASN A 93 -8.02 41.56 -25.80
CA ASN A 93 -7.16 41.01 -26.86
C ASN A 93 -7.09 41.90 -28.10
N SER A 94 -8.18 42.62 -28.42
CA SER A 94 -8.20 43.58 -29.54
C SER A 94 -7.43 44.88 -29.28
N LEU A 95 -7.08 45.16 -28.01
CA LEU A 95 -6.45 46.41 -27.56
C LEU A 95 -5.05 46.19 -26.97
N THR A 96 -4.48 44.99 -27.12
CA THR A 96 -3.17 44.62 -26.57
C THR A 96 -2.07 45.63 -26.95
N ASP A 97 -1.98 46.04 -28.23
CA ASP A 97 -0.99 47.01 -28.71
C ASP A 97 -1.11 48.39 -28.04
N ARG A 98 -2.32 48.78 -27.61
CA ARG A 98 -2.60 50.06 -26.95
C ARG A 98 -2.43 50.01 -25.43
N THR A 99 -2.50 48.83 -24.84
CA THR A 99 -2.44 48.60 -23.39
C THR A 99 -1.06 48.12 -22.94
N ALA A 100 -0.23 47.65 -23.88
CA ALA A 100 1.05 46.99 -23.65
C ALA A 100 0.96 45.73 -22.76
N PHE A 101 -0.22 45.13 -22.65
CA PHE A 101 -0.43 43.95 -21.82
C PHE A 101 0.12 42.69 -22.49
N ASP A 102 1.19 42.13 -21.95
CA ASP A 102 1.79 40.90 -22.45
C ASP A 102 1.16 39.66 -21.76
N ALA A 103 0.10 39.13 -22.37
CA ALA A 103 -0.58 37.94 -21.88
C ALA A 103 0.29 36.67 -21.93
N GLU A 104 1.31 36.60 -22.78
CA GLU A 104 2.20 35.42 -22.90
C GLU A 104 3.08 35.22 -21.66
N ARG A 105 3.27 36.28 -20.86
CA ARG A 105 3.99 36.18 -19.58
C ARG A 105 3.16 35.56 -18.45
N LEU A 106 1.84 35.45 -18.61
CA LEU A 106 0.99 34.77 -17.64
C LEU A 106 1.22 33.26 -17.67
N ARG A 107 1.20 32.63 -16.49
CA ARG A 107 1.23 31.17 -16.36
C ARG A 107 -0.07 30.56 -16.86
N HIS A 108 -1.20 31.17 -16.49
CA HIS A 108 -2.53 30.80 -16.94
C HIS A 108 -3.39 32.05 -17.09
N LEU A 109 -4.16 32.11 -18.17
CA LEU A 109 -5.25 33.07 -18.38
C LEU A 109 -6.53 32.27 -18.60
N PHE A 110 -7.39 32.27 -17.60
CA PHE A 110 -8.68 31.58 -17.62
C PHE A 110 -9.77 32.57 -18.03
N ILE A 111 -10.59 32.21 -19.01
CA ILE A 111 -11.67 33.06 -19.52
C ILE A 111 -12.96 32.26 -19.44
N GLU A 112 -13.91 32.70 -18.63
CA GLU A 112 -15.21 32.05 -18.48
C GLU A 112 -16.07 32.30 -19.75
N GLN A 113 -16.40 31.23 -20.47
CA GLN A 113 -17.33 31.25 -21.60
C GLN A 113 -18.68 30.64 -21.21
N GLU A 114 -18.63 29.55 -20.44
CA GLU A 114 -19.77 28.80 -19.94
C GLU A 114 -19.69 28.65 -18.41
N PRO A 115 -20.80 28.55 -17.66
CA PRO A 115 -20.77 28.41 -16.21
C PRO A 115 -19.95 27.21 -15.70
N THR A 116 -19.84 26.14 -16.50
CA THR A 116 -19.03 24.95 -16.20
C THR A 116 -17.52 25.21 -16.25
N ASP A 117 -17.10 26.31 -16.86
CA ASP A 117 -15.70 26.66 -17.01
C ASP A 117 -15.08 27.07 -15.68
N ARG A 118 -15.86 27.67 -14.77
CA ARG A 118 -15.36 28.11 -13.46
C ARG A 118 -14.73 26.97 -12.69
N GLU A 119 -15.47 25.87 -12.51
CA GLU A 119 -14.96 24.67 -11.84
C GLU A 119 -13.75 24.09 -12.59
N THR A 120 -13.84 23.99 -13.92
CA THR A 120 -12.77 23.43 -14.76
C THR A 120 -11.46 24.22 -14.65
N HIS A 121 -11.54 25.55 -14.68
CA HIS A 121 -10.42 26.47 -14.54
C HIS A 121 -9.82 26.42 -13.15
N LEU A 122 -10.65 26.42 -12.10
CA LEU A 122 -10.17 26.33 -10.72
C LEU A 122 -9.50 24.98 -10.44
N ARG A 123 -10.02 23.87 -10.99
CA ARG A 123 -9.35 22.56 -10.92
C ARG A 123 -8.02 22.56 -11.66
N THR A 124 -7.97 23.17 -12.84
CA THR A 124 -6.72 23.34 -13.61
C THR A 124 -5.69 24.12 -12.80
N LEU A 125 -6.07 25.26 -12.22
CA LEU A 125 -5.21 26.04 -11.34
C LEU A 125 -4.70 25.16 -10.19
N SER A 126 -5.59 24.50 -9.46
CA SER A 126 -5.28 23.66 -8.30
C SER A 126 -4.28 22.54 -8.56
N ASN A 127 -4.36 21.92 -9.74
CA ASN A 127 -3.39 20.90 -10.17
C ASN A 127 -1.97 21.47 -10.31
N HIS A 128 -1.84 22.77 -10.54
CA HIS A 128 -0.58 23.50 -10.67
C HIS A 128 -0.20 24.32 -9.41
N LEU A 129 -1.01 24.24 -8.35
CA LEU A 129 -0.76 24.87 -7.05
C LEU A 129 0.18 24.01 -6.21
N THR A 130 1.45 24.23 -6.43
CA THR A 130 2.55 23.66 -5.65
C THR A 130 3.04 24.61 -4.55
N GLN A 131 2.70 25.90 -4.67
CA GLN A 131 3.09 27.01 -3.80
C GLN A 131 1.85 27.70 -3.22
N LYS A 132 2.03 28.51 -2.16
CA LYS A 132 0.96 29.38 -1.64
C LYS A 132 0.58 30.41 -2.71
N VAL A 133 -0.71 30.50 -3.02
CA VAL A 133 -1.26 31.51 -3.93
C VAL A 133 -2.02 32.59 -3.19
N ALA A 134 -1.71 33.84 -3.54
CA ALA A 134 -2.50 34.99 -3.14
C ALA A 134 -3.54 35.30 -4.22
N LEU A 135 -4.82 35.30 -3.83
CA LEU A 135 -5.91 35.78 -4.66
C LEU A 135 -6.07 37.29 -4.46
N ILE A 136 -6.03 38.05 -5.57
CA ILE A 136 -6.31 39.50 -5.58
C ILE A 136 -7.51 39.75 -6.49
N ILE A 137 -8.58 40.30 -5.94
CA ILE A 137 -9.79 40.66 -6.68
C ILE A 137 -9.70 42.13 -7.09
N LEU A 138 -10.03 42.43 -8.36
CA LEU A 138 -10.05 43.80 -8.84
C LEU A 138 -11.18 44.61 -8.17
N PRO A 139 -10.88 45.77 -7.56
CA PRO A 139 -11.90 46.58 -6.89
C PRO A 139 -13.03 47.06 -7.79
N SER A 140 -12.83 47.13 -9.12
CA SER A 140 -13.89 47.49 -10.05
C SER A 140 -14.93 46.38 -10.20
N TYR A 141 -14.52 45.10 -10.17
CA TYR A 141 -15.41 43.94 -10.29
C TYR A 141 -16.27 43.74 -9.04
N GLU A 142 -15.72 44.01 -7.85
CA GLU A 142 -16.45 43.93 -6.57
C GLU A 142 -17.72 44.79 -6.52
N ARG A 143 -17.76 45.87 -7.32
CA ARG A 143 -18.89 46.82 -7.33
C ARG A 143 -20.14 46.24 -7.98
N PHE A 144 -19.99 45.23 -8.82
CA PHE A 144 -21.03 44.85 -9.78
C PHE A 144 -21.17 43.31 -9.98
N LEU A 145 -20.15 42.53 -9.59
CA LEU A 145 -20.16 41.05 -9.58
C LEU A 145 -20.09 40.47 -8.16
N LYS A 146 -20.70 41.12 -7.18
CA LYS A 146 -20.58 40.68 -5.77
C LYS A 146 -21.02 39.22 -5.57
N GLU A 147 -22.13 38.81 -6.17
CA GLU A 147 -22.66 37.44 -6.03
C GLU A 147 -21.78 36.41 -6.75
N ASP A 148 -21.35 36.70 -7.99
CA ASP A 148 -20.45 35.83 -8.75
C ASP A 148 -19.08 35.68 -8.07
N ILE A 149 -18.55 36.75 -7.49
CA ILE A 149 -17.30 36.72 -6.71
C ILE A 149 -17.48 35.85 -5.46
N LEU A 150 -18.61 35.94 -4.76
CA LEU A 150 -18.87 35.09 -3.59
C LEU A 150 -18.98 33.61 -3.97
N ALA A 151 -19.64 33.30 -5.08
CA ALA A 151 -19.69 31.94 -5.62
C ALA A 151 -18.30 31.43 -6.01
N PHE A 152 -17.52 32.25 -6.72
CA PHE A 152 -16.13 31.95 -7.07
C PHE A 152 -15.25 31.71 -5.83
N LEU A 153 -15.36 32.55 -4.80
CA LEU A 153 -14.58 32.42 -3.56
C LEU A 153 -14.93 31.13 -2.81
N ALA A 154 -16.20 30.74 -2.80
CA ALA A 154 -16.65 29.49 -2.18
C ALA A 154 -16.04 28.28 -2.89
N GLU A 155 -16.14 28.21 -4.22
CA GLU A 155 -15.57 27.12 -5.02
C GLU A 155 -14.04 27.10 -4.97
N TYR A 156 -13.40 28.27 -5.04
CA TYR A 156 -11.95 28.40 -4.90
C TYR A 156 -11.49 27.82 -3.55
N LYS A 157 -12.12 28.25 -2.45
CA LYS A 157 -11.79 27.76 -1.11
C LYS A 157 -11.93 26.24 -1.01
N GLU A 158 -13.03 25.69 -1.51
CA GLU A 158 -13.27 24.24 -1.50
C GLU A 158 -12.19 23.47 -2.27
N ILE A 159 -11.84 23.91 -3.48
CA ILE A 159 -10.82 23.25 -4.31
C ILE A 159 -9.42 23.33 -3.70
N ILE A 160 -9.08 24.44 -3.03
CA ILE A 160 -7.81 24.57 -2.30
C ILE A 160 -7.77 23.61 -1.10
N GLU A 161 -8.86 23.52 -0.34
CA GLU A 161 -8.99 22.60 0.79
C GLU A 161 -8.90 21.13 0.32
N GLU A 162 -9.60 20.75 -0.76
CA GLU A 162 -9.49 19.43 -1.41
C GLU A 162 -8.03 19.09 -1.76
N LYS A 163 -7.28 20.03 -2.35
CA LYS A 163 -5.87 19.85 -2.72
C LYS A 163 -4.96 19.69 -1.50
N GLN A 164 -5.20 20.46 -0.43
CA GLN A 164 -4.43 20.33 0.81
C GLN A 164 -4.65 18.97 1.48
N ILE A 165 -5.90 18.52 1.56
CA ILE A 165 -6.25 17.20 2.08
C ILE A 165 -5.58 16.11 1.24
N THR A 166 -5.69 16.19 -0.08
CA THR A 166 -5.06 15.23 -1.00
C THR A 166 -3.54 15.19 -0.83
N ARG A 167 -2.87 16.35 -0.71
CA ARG A 167 -1.42 16.43 -0.45
C ARG A 167 -1.06 15.83 0.90
N GLY A 168 -1.85 16.08 1.94
CA GLY A 168 -1.70 15.47 3.27
C GLY A 168 -1.81 13.94 3.21
N ALA A 169 -2.88 13.44 2.60
CA ALA A 169 -3.09 12.00 2.39
C ALA A 169 -1.95 11.36 1.59
N ASN A 170 -1.53 11.98 0.48
CA ASN A 170 -0.37 11.51 -0.31
C ASN A 170 0.91 11.46 0.52
N THR A 171 1.13 12.42 1.41
CA THR A 171 2.34 12.46 2.26
C THR A 171 2.37 11.28 3.24
N VAL A 172 1.20 10.85 3.72
CA VAL A 172 1.06 9.76 4.70
C VAL A 172 1.00 8.40 3.99
N PHE A 173 0.22 8.27 2.92
CA PHE A 173 -0.19 6.98 2.37
C PHE A 173 0.40 6.64 0.99
N SER A 174 1.09 7.54 0.28
CA SER A 174 1.58 7.24 -1.09
C SER A 174 2.41 5.97 -1.17
N LYS A 175 3.35 5.80 -0.23
CA LYS A 175 4.14 4.58 -0.05
C LYS A 175 3.25 3.37 0.20
N ARG A 176 2.32 3.47 1.14
CA ARG A 176 1.46 2.37 1.55
C ARG A 176 0.57 1.89 0.40
N TRP A 177 -0.05 2.80 -0.34
CA TRP A 177 -0.86 2.44 -1.52
C TRP A 177 -0.06 1.69 -2.57
N THR A 178 1.14 2.18 -2.93
CA THR A 178 2.00 1.50 -3.89
C THR A 178 2.42 0.12 -3.39
N VAL A 179 2.79 -0.02 -2.12
CA VAL A 179 3.18 -1.32 -1.58
C VAL A 179 2.01 -2.29 -1.50
N ASN A 180 0.85 -1.84 -1.02
CA ASN A 180 -0.35 -2.65 -0.98
C ASN A 180 -0.70 -3.14 -2.39
N ALA A 181 -0.76 -2.24 -3.36
CA ALA A 181 -1.02 -2.60 -4.75
C ALA A 181 -0.03 -3.67 -5.26
N LEU A 182 1.28 -3.51 -5.00
CA LEU A 182 2.29 -4.53 -5.33
C LEU A 182 1.99 -5.87 -4.66
N LEU A 183 1.86 -5.91 -3.33
CA LEU A 183 1.70 -7.15 -2.57
C LEU A 183 0.36 -7.85 -2.84
N ASN A 184 -0.65 -7.09 -3.26
CA ASN A 184 -1.98 -7.61 -3.59
C ASN A 184 -2.06 -8.17 -5.00
N VAL A 185 -1.13 -7.81 -5.92
CA VAL A 185 -1.15 -8.28 -7.31
C VAL A 185 -1.37 -9.80 -7.42
N PRO A 186 -0.65 -10.69 -6.70
CA PRO A 186 -0.86 -12.13 -6.84
C PRO A 186 -2.30 -12.55 -6.54
N SER A 187 -2.92 -12.01 -5.48
CA SER A 187 -4.33 -12.27 -5.17
C SER A 187 -5.29 -11.64 -6.19
N THR A 188 -4.95 -10.49 -6.76
CA THR A 188 -5.74 -9.84 -7.82
C THR A 188 -5.79 -10.70 -9.10
N PHE A 189 -4.75 -11.48 -9.40
CA PHE A 189 -4.78 -12.46 -10.50
C PHE A 189 -5.65 -13.69 -10.23
N GLU A 190 -5.87 -14.02 -8.95
CA GLU A 190 -6.62 -15.21 -8.53
C GLU A 190 -8.10 -14.90 -8.26
N THR A 191 -8.47 -13.62 -8.21
CA THR A 191 -9.82 -13.18 -7.88
C THR A 191 -10.51 -12.54 -9.08
N PRO A 192 -11.83 -12.70 -9.25
CA PRO A 192 -12.57 -12.04 -10.32
C PRO A 192 -12.65 -10.53 -10.08
N ASN A 193 -12.61 -9.76 -11.17
CA ASN A 193 -12.87 -8.33 -11.11
C ASN A 193 -14.37 -8.10 -10.92
N PHE A 194 -14.74 -7.41 -9.85
CA PHE A 194 -16.14 -7.25 -9.42
C PHE A 194 -17.01 -6.58 -10.49
N LEU A 195 -16.52 -5.50 -11.12
CA LEU A 195 -17.29 -4.74 -12.10
C LEU A 195 -17.42 -5.48 -13.43
N LEU A 196 -16.32 -6.07 -13.92
CA LEU A 196 -16.33 -6.76 -15.21
C LEU A 196 -17.18 -8.04 -15.17
N GLU A 197 -17.06 -8.81 -14.10
CA GLU A 197 -17.69 -10.13 -14.03
C GLU A 197 -19.13 -10.08 -13.49
N HIS A 198 -19.50 -9.05 -12.71
CA HIS A 198 -20.78 -9.02 -12.01
C HIS A 198 -21.70 -7.85 -12.34
N ALA A 199 -21.37 -6.96 -13.30
CA ALA A 199 -22.29 -5.91 -13.76
C ALA A 199 -23.70 -6.44 -14.07
N ARG A 200 -23.80 -7.53 -14.84
CA ARG A 200 -25.09 -8.13 -15.20
C ARG A 200 -25.83 -8.76 -14.02
N THR A 201 -25.11 -9.19 -12.98
CA THR A 201 -25.69 -9.84 -11.80
C THR A 201 -26.51 -8.84 -10.97
N PHE A 202 -26.08 -7.58 -10.94
CA PHE A 202 -26.67 -6.54 -10.09
C PHE A 202 -27.46 -5.47 -10.85
N CYS A 203 -27.27 -5.37 -12.17
CA CYS A 203 -28.03 -4.47 -13.03
C CYS A 203 -29.54 -4.66 -12.82
N ASP A 204 -30.27 -3.55 -12.72
CA ASP A 204 -31.72 -3.50 -12.48
C ASP A 204 -32.21 -4.16 -11.16
N LYS A 205 -31.32 -4.46 -10.20
CA LYS A 205 -31.69 -4.98 -8.88
C LYS A 205 -31.58 -3.92 -7.76
N PRO A 206 -32.42 -3.95 -6.71
CA PRO A 206 -32.26 -3.07 -5.56
C PRO A 206 -31.09 -3.53 -4.66
N VAL A 207 -30.31 -2.57 -4.17
CA VAL A 207 -29.17 -2.83 -3.28
C VAL A 207 -29.20 -1.92 -2.06
N LEU A 208 -29.02 -2.50 -0.88
CA LEU A 208 -28.80 -1.78 0.37
C LEU A 208 -27.31 -1.55 0.55
N LEU A 209 -26.93 -0.29 0.70
CA LEU A 209 -25.61 0.12 1.16
C LEU A 209 -25.70 0.33 2.67
N VAL A 210 -25.16 -0.63 3.42
CA VAL A 210 -25.27 -0.68 4.89
C VAL A 210 -23.97 -0.19 5.53
N ALA A 211 -24.04 0.94 6.23
CA ALA A 211 -22.92 1.60 6.88
C ALA A 211 -23.00 1.55 8.42
N ALA A 212 -21.85 1.76 9.08
CA ALA A 212 -21.65 1.52 10.50
C ALA A 212 -22.24 2.57 11.46
N GLY A 213 -23.01 3.54 10.96
CA GLY A 213 -23.49 4.65 11.77
C GLY A 213 -24.46 4.22 12.87
N PRO A 214 -24.66 5.07 13.90
CA PRO A 214 -25.42 4.69 15.11
C PRO A 214 -26.84 4.18 14.87
N SER A 215 -27.50 4.62 13.80
CA SER A 215 -28.88 4.19 13.51
C SER A 215 -28.98 2.76 12.95
N LEU A 216 -27.88 2.12 12.57
CA LEU A 216 -27.88 0.75 12.06
C LEU A 216 -28.49 -0.23 13.06
N SER A 217 -28.21 -0.06 14.36
CA SER A 217 -28.75 -0.92 15.43
C SER A 217 -30.29 -0.91 15.51
N GLU A 218 -30.96 0.09 14.92
CA GLU A 218 -32.43 0.19 14.88
C GLU A 218 -33.05 -0.61 13.72
N GLU A 219 -32.25 -1.10 12.77
CA GLU A 219 -32.72 -1.70 11.52
C GLU A 219 -32.45 -3.22 11.41
N MET A 220 -31.90 -3.84 12.46
CA MET A 220 -31.50 -5.26 12.44
C MET A 220 -32.63 -6.21 12.05
N ASP A 221 -33.83 -6.02 12.59
CA ASP A 221 -34.97 -6.88 12.27
C ASP A 221 -35.43 -6.74 10.81
N ASN A 222 -35.42 -5.51 10.29
CA ASN A 222 -35.75 -5.25 8.88
C ASN A 222 -34.70 -5.86 7.96
N LEU A 223 -33.41 -5.71 8.28
CA LEU A 223 -32.30 -6.30 7.53
C LEU A 223 -32.36 -7.83 7.52
N ARG A 224 -32.70 -8.45 8.65
CA ARG A 224 -32.88 -9.91 8.75
C ARG A 224 -34.00 -10.39 7.83
N LEU A 225 -35.16 -9.71 7.85
CA LEU A 225 -36.28 -10.04 6.96
C LEU A 225 -35.92 -9.89 5.47
N ILE A 226 -35.22 -8.81 5.09
CA ILE A 226 -34.75 -8.60 3.72
C ILE A 226 -33.81 -9.74 3.29
N LYS A 227 -32.88 -10.13 4.16
CA LYS A 227 -31.92 -11.20 3.90
C LYS A 227 -32.61 -12.56 3.72
N GLU A 228 -33.50 -12.92 4.63
CA GLU A 228 -34.25 -14.19 4.59
C GLU A 228 -35.14 -14.31 3.35
N GLN A 229 -35.78 -13.21 2.95
CA GLN A 229 -36.68 -13.17 1.80
C GLN A 229 -35.93 -12.96 0.47
N GLY A 230 -34.69 -12.47 0.52
CA GLY A 230 -33.87 -12.18 -0.65
C GLY A 230 -34.41 -11.04 -1.52
N THR A 231 -35.09 -10.06 -0.93
CA THR A 231 -35.79 -8.99 -1.69
C THR A 231 -34.89 -7.83 -2.12
N ALA A 232 -33.65 -7.79 -1.61
CA ALA A 232 -32.57 -6.92 -2.06
C ALA A 232 -31.22 -7.48 -1.63
N TYR A 233 -30.15 -7.08 -2.31
CA TYR A 233 -28.79 -7.38 -1.86
C TYR A 233 -28.38 -6.47 -0.71
N ILE A 234 -27.71 -7.02 0.30
CA ILE A 234 -27.17 -6.31 1.46
C ILE A 234 -25.66 -6.21 1.31
N PHE A 235 -25.17 -5.03 0.94
CA PHE A 235 -23.74 -4.71 0.85
C PHE A 235 -23.31 -3.94 2.08
N ALA A 236 -22.56 -4.61 2.96
CA ALA A 236 -22.00 -3.98 4.16
C ALA A 236 -20.69 -3.27 3.82
N VAL A 237 -20.49 -2.06 4.33
CA VAL A 237 -19.27 -1.29 4.08
C VAL A 237 -18.50 -1.06 5.38
N GLY A 238 -17.20 -1.37 5.37
CA GLY A 238 -16.32 -1.19 6.53
C GLY A 238 -16.85 -1.89 7.78
N SER A 239 -16.83 -1.18 8.92
CA SER A 239 -17.21 -1.74 10.23
C SER A 239 -18.68 -2.14 10.37
N ALA A 240 -19.54 -1.89 9.37
CA ALA A 240 -20.95 -2.30 9.41
C ALA A 240 -21.10 -3.82 9.54
N ASN A 241 -20.19 -4.59 8.94
CA ASN A 241 -20.19 -6.04 9.03
C ASN A 241 -20.15 -6.54 10.49
N LYS A 242 -19.42 -5.87 11.39
CA LYS A 242 -19.33 -6.26 12.82
C LYS A 242 -20.70 -6.26 13.47
N ALA A 243 -21.51 -5.24 13.21
CA ALA A 243 -22.85 -5.13 13.78
C ALA A 243 -23.81 -6.17 13.18
N LEU A 244 -23.66 -6.48 11.89
CA LEU A 244 -24.48 -7.50 11.23
C LEU A 244 -24.16 -8.92 11.74
N ILE A 245 -22.87 -9.29 11.82
CA ILE A 245 -22.44 -10.59 12.32
C ILE A 245 -22.83 -10.78 13.79
N ALA A 246 -22.67 -9.76 14.63
CA ALA A 246 -23.12 -9.79 16.02
C ALA A 246 -24.65 -10.00 16.20
N ASN A 247 -25.43 -9.88 15.13
CA ASN A 247 -26.88 -10.11 15.09
C ASN A 247 -27.28 -11.29 14.19
N ASP A 248 -26.32 -12.17 13.84
CA ASP A 248 -26.48 -13.34 12.97
C ASP A 248 -26.97 -12.99 11.55
N ILE A 249 -26.61 -11.82 11.03
CA ILE A 249 -26.96 -11.37 9.67
C ILE A 249 -25.71 -11.46 8.79
N HIS A 250 -25.68 -12.42 7.86
CA HIS A 250 -24.59 -12.56 6.90
C HIS A 250 -24.86 -11.68 5.66
N PRO A 251 -24.15 -10.56 5.45
CA PRO A 251 -24.34 -9.72 4.27
C PRO A 251 -24.01 -10.48 2.98
N ASP A 252 -24.57 -10.03 1.85
CA ASP A 252 -24.29 -10.62 0.53
C ASP A 252 -22.88 -10.29 0.04
N ALA A 253 -22.30 -9.19 0.52
CA ALA A 253 -20.90 -8.84 0.35
C ALA A 253 -20.45 -7.83 1.41
N VAL A 254 -19.15 -7.84 1.72
CA VAL A 254 -18.50 -6.80 2.53
C VAL A 254 -17.48 -6.05 1.69
N PHE A 255 -17.55 -4.72 1.67
CA PHE A 255 -16.67 -3.85 0.90
C PHE A 255 -15.59 -3.22 1.77
N THR A 256 -14.36 -3.17 1.26
CA THR A 256 -13.19 -2.58 1.93
C THR A 256 -12.21 -1.95 0.95
N TYR A 257 -11.51 -0.89 1.37
CA TYR A 257 -10.42 -0.28 0.58
C TYR A 257 -9.37 0.45 1.42
N ASP A 258 -9.47 0.43 2.76
CA ASP A 258 -8.56 1.17 3.63
C ASP A 258 -7.12 0.61 3.52
N PRO A 259 -6.12 1.46 3.25
CA PRO A 259 -4.74 1.00 3.03
C PRO A 259 -4.01 0.55 4.31
N GLN A 260 -4.54 0.84 5.49
CA GLN A 260 -3.83 0.65 6.76
C GLN A 260 -3.74 -0.83 7.15
N ALA A 261 -2.63 -1.21 7.80
CA ALA A 261 -2.38 -2.60 8.17
C ALA A 261 -3.46 -3.19 9.08
N HIS A 262 -3.99 -2.38 10.00
CA HIS A 262 -5.02 -2.82 10.96
C HIS A 262 -6.42 -2.96 10.37
N ASN A 263 -6.62 -2.69 9.06
CA ASN A 263 -7.93 -2.80 8.43
C ASN A 263 -8.53 -4.21 8.52
N TYR A 264 -7.71 -5.26 8.62
CA TYR A 264 -8.19 -6.64 8.83
C TYR A 264 -9.09 -6.76 10.07
N ALA A 265 -8.91 -5.90 11.09
CA ALA A 265 -9.70 -5.91 12.31
C ALA A 265 -11.18 -5.57 12.08
N VAL A 266 -11.53 -5.00 10.91
CA VAL A 266 -12.92 -4.87 10.46
C VAL A 266 -13.59 -6.24 10.32
N PHE A 267 -12.83 -7.25 9.92
CA PHE A 267 -13.30 -8.61 9.65
C PHE A 267 -13.13 -9.57 10.84
N GLN A 268 -12.69 -9.07 12.01
CA GLN A 268 -12.42 -9.91 13.18
C GLN A 268 -13.59 -10.84 13.56
N PRO A 269 -14.86 -10.40 13.61
CA PRO A 269 -15.97 -11.30 13.91
C PRO A 269 -16.12 -12.45 12.90
N ILE A 270 -15.93 -12.17 11.61
CA ILE A 270 -15.96 -13.19 10.54
C ILE A 270 -14.84 -14.22 10.74
N MET A 271 -13.66 -13.77 11.16
CA MET A 271 -12.52 -14.66 11.42
C MET A 271 -12.70 -15.47 12.70
N ASP A 272 -13.17 -14.84 13.78
CA ASP A 272 -13.41 -15.47 15.07
C ASP A 272 -14.48 -16.58 14.97
N GLU A 273 -15.55 -16.31 14.21
CA GLU A 273 -16.64 -17.26 13.93
C GLU A 273 -16.32 -18.20 12.75
N LYS A 274 -15.16 -18.05 12.11
CA LYS A 274 -14.68 -18.87 10.97
C LYS A 274 -15.68 -18.92 9.80
N ILE A 275 -16.33 -17.80 9.50
CA ILE A 275 -17.30 -17.70 8.42
C ILE A 275 -16.56 -17.62 7.08
N THR A 276 -16.74 -18.63 6.22
CA THR A 276 -16.05 -18.77 4.93
C THR A 276 -16.94 -18.50 3.71
N THR A 277 -18.20 -18.08 3.90
CA THR A 277 -19.19 -17.96 2.81
C THR A 277 -19.48 -16.51 2.41
N ILE A 278 -19.04 -15.54 3.19
CA ILE A 278 -19.26 -14.11 2.88
C ILE A 278 -18.18 -13.67 1.89
N PRO A 279 -18.53 -13.08 0.74
CA PRO A 279 -17.52 -12.53 -0.17
C PRO A 279 -17.06 -11.15 0.29
N MET A 280 -15.74 -10.92 0.26
CA MET A 280 -15.13 -9.61 0.42
C MET A 280 -14.83 -9.00 -0.95
N VAL A 281 -15.35 -7.79 -1.20
CA VAL A 281 -15.05 -6.99 -2.37
C VAL A 281 -14.05 -5.90 -1.97
N TYR A 282 -12.81 -5.99 -2.45
CA TYR A 282 -11.71 -5.12 -2.00
C TYR A 282 -11.17 -4.21 -3.11
N GLY A 283 -10.80 -2.99 -2.73
CA GLY A 283 -10.01 -2.10 -3.60
C GLY A 283 -8.56 -2.57 -3.66
N THR A 284 -7.94 -2.62 -4.83
CA THR A 284 -6.60 -3.20 -5.02
C THR A 284 -5.48 -2.57 -4.16
N SER A 285 -5.66 -1.36 -3.66
CA SER A 285 -4.75 -0.66 -2.73
C SER A 285 -5.05 -0.85 -1.23
N VAL A 286 -6.00 -1.72 -0.85
CA VAL A 286 -6.32 -2.08 0.55
C VAL A 286 -5.10 -2.66 1.27
N GLY A 287 -5.02 -2.49 2.59
CA GLY A 287 -3.97 -3.10 3.42
C GLY A 287 -3.83 -4.60 3.11
N PHE A 288 -2.66 -5.04 2.63
CA PHE A 288 -2.45 -6.39 2.12
C PHE A 288 -2.69 -7.49 3.17
N GLU A 289 -2.53 -7.15 4.44
CA GLU A 289 -2.83 -7.99 5.60
C GLU A 289 -4.32 -8.39 5.61
N THR A 290 -5.21 -7.49 5.18
CA THR A 290 -6.65 -7.77 5.05
C THR A 290 -6.89 -8.92 4.07
N ILE A 291 -6.21 -8.91 2.92
CA ILE A 291 -6.35 -9.96 1.91
C ILE A 291 -5.73 -11.27 2.41
N GLN A 292 -4.58 -11.20 3.08
CA GLN A 292 -3.89 -12.38 3.61
C GLN A 292 -4.69 -13.10 4.69
N LEU A 293 -5.37 -12.36 5.56
CA LEU A 293 -6.08 -12.93 6.72
C LEU A 293 -7.56 -13.27 6.44
N TYR A 294 -8.16 -12.73 5.38
CA TYR A 294 -9.59 -12.95 5.14
C TYR A 294 -9.88 -14.40 4.67
N PRO A 295 -10.78 -15.13 5.36
CA PRO A 295 -11.00 -16.56 5.13
C PRO A 295 -12.03 -16.89 4.03
N GLY A 296 -12.86 -15.91 3.63
CA GLY A 296 -13.92 -16.10 2.64
C GLY A 296 -13.51 -15.80 1.19
N PRO A 297 -14.45 -15.91 0.23
CA PRO A 297 -14.27 -15.52 -1.16
C PRO A 297 -13.83 -14.07 -1.31
N LYS A 298 -13.03 -13.79 -2.34
CA LYS A 298 -12.44 -12.47 -2.59
C LYS A 298 -12.72 -12.04 -4.01
N LEU A 299 -13.11 -10.78 -4.19
CA LEU A 299 -13.29 -10.11 -5.48
C LEU A 299 -12.64 -8.74 -5.39
N HIS A 300 -12.17 -8.20 -6.52
CA HIS A 300 -11.43 -6.95 -6.52
C HIS A 300 -12.03 -5.88 -7.44
N PHE A 301 -11.77 -4.61 -7.13
CA PHE A 301 -11.92 -3.48 -8.06
C PHE A 301 -10.65 -2.61 -8.01
N VAL A 302 -10.31 -1.98 -9.14
CA VAL A 302 -9.09 -1.17 -9.23
C VAL A 302 -9.36 0.23 -8.68
N THR A 303 -8.49 0.71 -7.80
CA THR A 303 -8.57 2.07 -7.23
C THR A 303 -7.67 3.06 -7.99
N SER A 304 -7.99 4.35 -7.93
CA SER A 304 -7.22 5.38 -8.66
C SER A 304 -5.79 5.58 -8.17
N GLN A 305 -5.45 5.15 -6.94
CA GLN A 305 -4.06 5.11 -6.46
C GLN A 305 -3.24 3.94 -7.02
N ASP A 306 -3.87 2.93 -7.60
CA ASP A 306 -3.20 1.74 -8.10
C ASP A 306 -2.66 1.97 -9.52
N THR A 307 -1.36 2.25 -9.61
CA THR A 307 -0.63 2.39 -10.87
C THR A 307 -0.10 1.06 -11.42
N ILE A 308 -0.31 -0.05 -10.71
CA ILE A 308 0.38 -1.32 -10.91
C ILE A 308 -0.52 -2.33 -11.59
N THR A 309 -1.72 -2.58 -11.06
CA THR A 309 -2.60 -3.68 -11.51
C THR A 309 -2.84 -3.62 -13.02
N GLN A 310 -3.22 -2.46 -13.57
CA GLN A 310 -3.49 -2.28 -15.00
C GLN A 310 -2.33 -2.72 -15.92
N GLN A 311 -1.08 -2.62 -15.47
CA GLN A 311 0.09 -2.98 -16.28
C GLN A 311 0.15 -4.46 -16.61
N PHE A 312 -0.50 -5.28 -15.79
CA PHE A 312 -0.48 -6.72 -15.91
C PHE A 312 -1.69 -7.28 -16.66
N HIS A 313 -2.60 -6.41 -17.10
CA HIS A 313 -3.81 -6.78 -17.81
C HIS A 313 -3.83 -6.28 -19.26
N GLU A 314 -4.46 -7.07 -20.13
CA GLU A 314 -4.62 -6.74 -21.56
C GLU A 314 -5.72 -5.72 -21.78
N THR A 315 -6.86 -5.93 -21.14
CA THR A 315 -8.01 -5.05 -21.15
C THR A 315 -7.81 -3.89 -20.18
N GLU A 316 -8.34 -2.73 -20.56
CA GLU A 316 -8.50 -1.63 -19.64
C GLU A 316 -9.50 -2.04 -18.56
N LEU A 317 -9.05 -1.99 -17.30
CA LEU A 317 -9.85 -2.30 -16.15
C LEU A 317 -10.61 -1.05 -15.70
N PRO A 318 -11.87 -1.17 -15.29
CA PRO A 318 -12.58 -0.05 -14.69
C PRO A 318 -11.86 0.42 -13.41
N VAL A 319 -11.56 1.72 -13.35
CA VAL A 319 -10.90 2.35 -12.22
C VAL A 319 -11.93 3.15 -11.43
N ILE A 320 -11.93 2.98 -10.10
CA ILE A 320 -12.78 3.70 -9.17
C ILE A 320 -11.97 4.78 -8.46
N SER A 321 -12.56 5.96 -8.37
CA SER A 321 -11.92 7.10 -7.70
C SER A 321 -11.82 6.86 -6.20
N ASP A 322 -10.68 7.22 -5.61
CA ASP A 322 -10.56 7.23 -4.15
C ASP A 322 -11.50 8.29 -3.55
N ALA A 323 -12.03 7.98 -2.37
CA ALA A 323 -12.92 8.86 -1.63
C ALA A 323 -12.54 8.92 -0.15
N TYR A 324 -13.31 9.68 0.63
CA TYR A 324 -13.15 9.78 2.09
C TYR A 324 -13.61 8.53 2.85
N SER A 325 -14.41 7.68 2.22
CA SER A 325 -15.02 6.50 2.86
C SER A 325 -15.36 5.44 1.82
N ILE A 326 -15.29 4.18 2.26
CA ILE A 326 -15.70 3.01 1.46
C ILE A 326 -17.18 3.07 1.05
N ALA A 327 -18.02 3.78 1.80
CA ALA A 327 -19.41 4.00 1.42
C ALA A 327 -19.54 4.80 0.11
N ILE A 328 -18.67 5.79 -0.10
CA ILE A 328 -18.68 6.63 -1.30
C ILE A 328 -18.11 5.86 -2.49
N VAL A 329 -17.05 5.06 -2.27
CA VAL A 329 -16.50 4.13 -3.26
C VAL A 329 -17.56 3.11 -3.69
N THR A 330 -18.28 2.53 -2.72
CA THR A 330 -19.36 1.57 -2.98
C THR A 330 -20.52 2.22 -3.73
N MET A 331 -20.86 3.48 -3.44
CA MET A 331 -21.84 4.24 -4.22
C MET A 331 -21.43 4.34 -5.71
N GLU A 332 -20.16 4.68 -5.98
CA GLU A 332 -19.63 4.74 -7.36
C GLU A 332 -19.69 3.37 -8.05
N LEU A 333 -19.34 2.29 -7.34
CA LEU A 333 -19.47 0.92 -7.84
C LEU A 333 -20.94 0.60 -8.20
N LEU A 334 -21.89 0.90 -7.32
CA LEU A 334 -23.31 0.64 -7.56
C LEU A 334 -23.85 1.42 -8.77
N HIS A 335 -23.40 2.66 -8.98
CA HIS A 335 -23.75 3.41 -10.18
C HIS A 335 -23.20 2.76 -11.45
N GLN A 336 -21.95 2.28 -11.44
CA GLN A 336 -21.36 1.58 -12.58
C GLN A 336 -22.01 0.22 -12.86
N LEU A 337 -22.50 -0.47 -11.82
CA LEU A 337 -23.28 -1.70 -11.95
C LEU A 337 -24.70 -1.46 -12.50
N GLN A 338 -25.14 -0.21 -12.62
CA GLN A 338 -26.48 0.16 -13.09
C GLN A 338 -27.60 -0.51 -12.28
N VAL A 339 -27.45 -0.51 -10.96
CA VAL A 339 -28.49 -1.05 -10.06
C VAL A 339 -29.79 -0.23 -10.18
N LYS A 340 -30.92 -0.87 -9.88
CA LYS A 340 -32.24 -0.21 -10.00
C LYS A 340 -32.45 0.92 -8.99
N THR A 341 -31.98 0.74 -7.77
CA THR A 341 -32.14 1.70 -6.66
C THR A 341 -31.10 1.40 -5.60
N ILE A 342 -30.49 2.46 -5.06
CA ILE A 342 -29.55 2.38 -3.92
C ILE A 342 -30.30 2.82 -2.66
N ILE A 343 -30.24 2.00 -1.60
CA ILE A 343 -30.93 2.24 -0.33
C ILE A 343 -29.89 2.40 0.77
N LEU A 344 -29.78 3.59 1.35
CA LEU A 344 -28.81 3.90 2.40
C LEU A 344 -29.34 3.53 3.78
N VAL A 345 -28.65 2.64 4.48
CA VAL A 345 -28.98 2.19 5.84
C VAL A 345 -27.79 2.47 6.76
N GLY A 346 -28.02 3.13 7.91
CA GLY A 346 -26.95 3.40 8.87
C GLY A 346 -25.92 4.44 8.40
N GLN A 347 -26.20 5.23 7.35
CA GLN A 347 -25.29 6.23 6.80
C GLN A 347 -25.48 7.59 7.51
N ASN A 348 -25.15 7.66 8.81
CA ASN A 348 -25.53 8.79 9.66
C ASN A 348 -24.79 10.11 9.37
N PHE A 349 -23.48 10.08 9.10
CA PHE A 349 -22.63 11.29 9.01
C PHE A 349 -22.82 12.30 10.15
N ALA A 350 -23.16 11.80 11.34
CA ALA A 350 -23.48 12.61 12.51
C ALA A 350 -23.46 11.74 13.77
N PHE A 351 -23.30 12.39 14.92
CA PHE A 351 -23.33 11.75 16.23
C PHE A 351 -24.77 11.67 16.73
N LYS A 352 -25.39 10.50 16.58
CA LYS A 352 -26.73 10.24 17.11
C LYS A 352 -26.60 9.52 18.46
N ASN A 353 -27.30 10.02 19.48
CA ASN A 353 -27.33 9.45 20.84
C ASN A 353 -25.94 9.32 21.50
N ASP A 354 -25.03 10.26 21.23
CA ASP A 354 -23.64 10.22 21.73
C ASP A 354 -22.84 8.97 21.31
N LEU A 355 -23.20 8.41 20.15
CA LEU A 355 -22.52 7.29 19.52
C LEU A 355 -21.81 7.72 18.24
N PHE A 356 -20.62 7.16 18.03
CA PHE A 356 -19.86 7.28 16.78
C PHE A 356 -20.27 6.21 15.77
N TYR A 357 -20.51 4.99 16.25
CA TYR A 357 -20.95 3.84 15.46
C TYR A 357 -22.17 3.16 16.09
N ALA A 358 -22.71 2.15 15.40
CA ALA A 358 -23.69 1.22 15.96
C ALA A 358 -23.18 0.62 17.29
N LYS A 359 -24.08 0.40 18.26
CA LYS A 359 -23.72 0.00 19.64
C LYS A 359 -22.96 -1.33 19.73
N GLU A 360 -23.11 -2.19 18.72
CA GLU A 360 -22.43 -3.47 18.59
C GLU A 360 -20.93 -3.32 18.25
N ILE A 361 -20.50 -2.14 17.80
CA ILE A 361 -19.14 -1.92 17.26
C ILE A 361 -18.23 -1.35 18.35
N LYS A 362 -17.24 -2.14 18.76
CA LYS A 362 -16.15 -1.66 19.62
C LYS A 362 -15.15 -0.83 18.83
N ARG A 363 -14.65 0.24 19.45
CA ARG A 363 -13.68 1.18 18.87
C ARG A 363 -12.38 1.16 19.68
N TYR A 364 -11.24 1.41 19.05
CA TYR A 364 -9.99 1.59 19.78
C TYR A 364 -9.92 3.01 20.34
N ASP A 365 -9.73 3.14 21.64
CA ASP A 365 -9.47 4.40 22.30
C ASP A 365 -7.95 4.63 22.41
N LYS A 366 -7.50 5.74 21.83
CA LYS A 366 -6.08 6.09 21.80
C LYS A 366 -5.59 6.59 23.16
N ASP A 367 -6.45 7.18 23.96
CA ASP A 367 -6.09 7.80 25.24
C ASP A 367 -5.91 6.72 26.31
N THR A 368 -6.81 5.73 26.32
CA THR A 368 -6.75 4.58 27.24
C THR A 368 -5.97 3.39 26.69
N ARG A 369 -5.69 3.35 25.38
CA ARG A 369 -5.02 2.24 24.66
C ARG A 369 -5.75 0.90 24.74
N GLU A 370 -7.08 0.95 24.88
CA GLU A 370 -7.95 -0.22 25.00
C GLU A 370 -9.12 -0.13 24.00
N LEU A 371 -9.81 -1.26 23.80
CA LEU A 371 -11.08 -1.25 23.06
C LEU A 371 -12.19 -0.68 23.95
N SER A 372 -12.76 0.44 23.54
CA SER A 372 -13.97 1.03 24.12
C SER A 372 -15.23 0.58 23.40
N ASP A 373 -16.38 0.95 23.95
CA ASP A 373 -17.67 0.85 23.26
C ASP A 373 -17.77 1.84 22.08
N ALA A 374 -18.95 1.93 21.48
CA ALA A 374 -19.23 2.77 20.32
C ALA A 374 -19.40 4.27 20.63
N SER A 375 -19.24 4.69 21.89
CA SER A 375 -19.47 6.08 22.32
C SER A 375 -18.51 7.07 21.64
N VAL A 376 -18.94 8.33 21.61
CA VAL A 376 -18.14 9.45 21.13
C VAL A 376 -17.00 9.73 22.11
N GLN A 377 -15.77 9.83 21.60
CA GLN A 377 -14.60 10.19 22.40
C GLN A 377 -14.37 11.70 22.35
N LYS A 378 -13.66 12.27 23.34
CA LYS A 378 -13.45 13.73 23.43
C LYS A 378 -12.97 14.37 22.12
N LYS A 379 -11.97 13.77 21.49
CA LYS A 379 -11.40 14.20 20.21
C LYS A 379 -12.38 14.20 19.03
N ASP A 380 -13.42 13.36 19.08
CA ASP A 380 -14.38 13.23 17.98
C ASP A 380 -15.26 14.49 17.83
N THR A 381 -15.42 15.23 18.93
CA THR A 381 -16.23 16.46 19.02
C THR A 381 -15.43 17.76 18.92
N GLU A 382 -14.10 17.67 18.80
CA GLU A 382 -13.26 18.86 18.60
C GLU A 382 -13.60 19.51 17.26
N GLY A 383 -14.02 20.77 17.28
CA GLY A 383 -14.47 21.48 16.08
C GLY A 383 -15.83 21.00 15.53
N ALA A 384 -16.61 20.25 16.30
CA ALA A 384 -17.94 19.82 15.88
C ALA A 384 -18.92 20.99 15.74
N PHE A 385 -19.88 20.85 14.84
CA PHE A 385 -20.91 21.85 14.54
C PHE A 385 -22.23 21.16 14.15
N TYR A 386 -23.31 21.94 14.09
CA TYR A 386 -24.64 21.41 13.79
C TYR A 386 -24.96 21.46 12.29
N VAL A 387 -25.64 20.42 11.82
CA VAL A 387 -26.29 20.34 10.50
C VAL A 387 -27.72 19.85 10.66
N GLN A 388 -28.54 19.94 9.61
CA GLN A 388 -29.91 19.40 9.64
C GLN A 388 -29.89 17.88 9.49
N ASP A 389 -30.70 17.19 10.29
CA ASP A 389 -31.01 15.77 10.15
C ASP A 389 -32.14 15.53 9.12
N VAL A 390 -32.44 14.26 8.84
CA VAL A 390 -33.51 13.85 7.92
C VAL A 390 -34.93 14.29 8.34
N TYR A 391 -35.12 14.73 9.58
CA TYR A 391 -36.39 15.24 10.11
C TYR A 391 -36.44 16.77 10.20
N GLY A 392 -35.35 17.47 9.84
CA GLY A 392 -35.22 18.93 9.95
C GLY A 392 -34.87 19.43 11.35
N ASN A 393 -34.30 18.58 12.21
CA ASN A 393 -33.73 18.99 13.50
C ASN A 393 -32.22 19.20 13.39
N ASP A 394 -31.64 19.95 14.33
CA ASP A 394 -30.19 20.07 14.44
C ASP A 394 -29.54 18.78 14.98
N ILE A 395 -28.50 18.31 14.31
CA ILE A 395 -27.68 17.18 14.74
C ILE A 395 -26.19 17.53 14.66
N LEU A 396 -25.43 17.05 15.65
CA LEU A 396 -24.00 17.32 15.76
C LEU A 396 -23.20 16.46 14.77
N THR A 397 -22.28 17.09 14.05
CA THR A 397 -21.31 16.45 13.15
C THR A 397 -19.92 17.08 13.34
N ASN A 398 -18.89 16.48 12.76
CA ASN A 398 -17.57 17.09 12.61
C ASN A 398 -17.21 17.27 11.13
N ASP A 399 -16.05 17.89 10.86
CA ASP A 399 -15.56 18.11 9.49
C ASP A 399 -15.37 16.81 8.71
N GLY A 400 -14.87 15.75 9.35
CA GLY A 400 -14.65 14.45 8.71
C GLY A 400 -15.95 13.85 8.15
N PHE A 401 -16.98 13.76 8.98
CA PHE A 401 -18.30 13.27 8.56
C PHE A 401 -18.97 14.20 7.55
N ASN A 402 -18.84 15.52 7.71
CA ASN A 402 -19.44 16.46 6.76
C ASN A 402 -18.75 16.42 5.39
N ASN A 403 -17.43 16.21 5.33
CA ASN A 403 -16.69 15.99 4.09
C ASN A 403 -17.12 14.70 3.39
N MET A 404 -17.31 13.61 4.16
CA MET A 404 -17.88 12.37 3.61
C MET A 404 -19.31 12.58 3.08
N ARG A 405 -20.15 13.34 3.81
CA ARG A 405 -21.52 13.68 3.40
C ARG A 405 -21.52 14.44 2.07
N LYS A 406 -20.77 15.54 1.97
CA LYS A 406 -20.64 16.34 0.73
C LYS A 406 -20.09 15.51 -0.44
N ALA A 407 -19.10 14.66 -0.19
CA ALA A 407 -18.57 13.79 -1.22
C ALA A 407 -19.59 12.75 -1.71
N MET A 408 -20.44 12.23 -0.82
CA MET A 408 -21.56 11.37 -1.20
C MET A 408 -22.61 12.13 -2.01
N GLU A 409 -22.99 13.35 -1.61
CA GLU A 409 -23.90 14.23 -2.36
C GLU A 409 -23.38 14.50 -3.79
N LYS A 410 -22.08 14.79 -3.91
CA LYS A 410 -21.41 14.98 -5.21
C LYS A 410 -21.48 13.73 -6.09
N GLN A 411 -21.30 12.54 -5.52
CA GLN A 411 -21.43 11.29 -6.29
C GLN A 411 -22.87 11.00 -6.71
N ILE A 412 -23.86 11.29 -5.86
CA ILE A 412 -25.29 11.15 -6.20
C ILE A 412 -25.65 12.10 -7.34
N ALA A 413 -25.20 13.36 -7.26
CA ALA A 413 -25.48 14.37 -8.28
C ALA A 413 -24.93 14.03 -9.68
N LYS A 414 -23.84 13.26 -9.77
CA LYS A 414 -23.28 12.79 -11.05
C LYS A 414 -24.15 11.76 -11.77
N HIS A 415 -25.03 11.05 -11.05
CA HIS A 415 -25.81 9.93 -11.58
C HIS A 415 -27.31 10.04 -11.25
N PRO A 416 -28.00 11.12 -11.68
CA PRO A 416 -29.40 11.38 -11.29
C PRO A 416 -30.40 10.33 -11.80
N ALA A 417 -29.99 9.47 -12.74
CA ALA A 417 -30.83 8.41 -13.30
C ALA A 417 -31.05 7.24 -12.34
N ILE A 418 -30.14 7.00 -11.40
CA ILE A 418 -30.25 5.91 -10.41
C ILE A 418 -30.77 6.52 -9.10
N PRO A 419 -32.00 6.19 -8.67
CA PRO A 419 -32.56 6.77 -7.46
C PRO A 419 -31.82 6.29 -6.21
N VAL A 420 -31.55 7.23 -5.30
CA VAL A 420 -30.94 6.97 -4.00
C VAL A 420 -31.93 7.33 -2.89
N ILE A 421 -32.32 6.34 -2.09
CA ILE A 421 -33.27 6.49 -0.98
C ILE A 421 -32.48 6.46 0.32
N ASN A 422 -32.70 7.46 1.18
CA ASN A 422 -32.08 7.49 2.50
C ASN A 422 -33.06 6.92 3.54
N THR A 423 -32.73 5.79 4.16
CA THR A 423 -33.54 5.21 5.24
C THR A 423 -32.91 5.37 6.62
N THR A 424 -31.81 6.14 6.70
CA THR A 424 -31.04 6.35 7.92
C THR A 424 -31.80 7.23 8.90
N ARG A 425 -32.31 6.64 9.97
CA ARG A 425 -33.12 7.34 10.99
C ARG A 425 -32.26 8.32 11.80
N GLY A 426 -32.56 9.62 11.72
CA GLY A 426 -31.85 10.64 12.49
C GLY A 426 -30.36 10.75 12.12
N GLY A 427 -30.03 10.50 10.85
CA GLY A 427 -28.74 10.90 10.28
C GLY A 427 -28.80 12.31 9.71
N ALA A 428 -27.64 12.92 9.44
CA ALA A 428 -27.56 14.17 8.69
C ALA A 428 -28.27 14.04 7.34
N ALA A 429 -28.97 15.10 6.91
CA ALA A 429 -29.60 15.15 5.61
C ALA A 429 -28.54 15.09 4.50
N ILE A 430 -28.78 14.22 3.50
CA ILE A 430 -27.91 14.02 2.34
C ILE A 430 -28.65 14.56 1.11
N ASN A 431 -28.15 15.65 0.54
CA ASN A 431 -28.71 16.25 -0.67
C ASN A 431 -28.70 15.25 -1.85
N GLY A 432 -29.75 15.30 -2.66
CA GLY A 432 -29.99 14.33 -3.74
C GLY A 432 -30.70 13.04 -3.31
N THR A 433 -31.03 12.90 -2.02
CA THR A 433 -31.84 11.79 -1.49
C THR A 433 -33.19 12.28 -0.95
N THR A 434 -34.11 11.34 -0.71
CA THR A 434 -35.33 11.59 0.07
C THR A 434 -35.38 10.60 1.23
N PHE A 435 -35.72 11.08 2.42
CA PHE A 435 -35.89 10.20 3.58
C PHE A 435 -37.18 9.39 3.47
N GLN A 436 -37.06 8.08 3.64
CA GLN A 436 -38.18 7.14 3.74
C GLN A 436 -37.78 6.04 4.73
N SER A 437 -38.66 5.61 5.64
CA SER A 437 -38.28 4.54 6.58
C SER A 437 -38.05 3.22 5.85
N LEU A 438 -37.10 2.39 6.32
CA LEU A 438 -36.78 1.12 5.66
C LEU A 438 -38.02 0.21 5.57
N ALA A 439 -38.85 0.18 6.61
CA ALA A 439 -40.11 -0.55 6.64
C ALA A 439 -41.11 -0.10 5.55
N GLU A 440 -41.15 1.19 5.20
CA GLU A 440 -41.99 1.67 4.09
C GLU A 440 -41.41 1.27 2.73
N VAL A 441 -40.09 1.36 2.57
CA VAL A 441 -39.39 0.92 1.36
C VAL A 441 -39.61 -0.57 1.11
N MET A 442 -39.54 -1.40 2.16
CA MET A 442 -39.82 -2.84 2.09
C MET A 442 -41.22 -3.10 1.53
N LYS A 443 -42.24 -2.42 2.07
CA LYS A 443 -43.65 -2.61 1.65
C LYS A 443 -43.92 -2.15 0.22
N GLN A 444 -43.24 -1.09 -0.24
CA GLN A 444 -43.56 -0.45 -1.52
C GLN A 444 -42.66 -0.91 -2.67
N ARG A 445 -41.43 -1.36 -2.39
CA ARG A 445 -40.39 -1.55 -3.40
C ARG A 445 -39.66 -2.90 -3.33
N LEU A 446 -39.57 -3.54 -2.15
CA LEU A 446 -38.82 -4.79 -1.95
C LEU A 446 -39.78 -5.98 -1.75
N ILE A 447 -40.55 -6.29 -2.80
CA ILE A 447 -41.67 -7.24 -2.73
C ILE A 447 -41.31 -8.62 -3.29
N GLU A 448 -40.41 -8.68 -4.26
CA GLU A 448 -40.04 -9.91 -4.98
C GLU A 448 -38.62 -10.35 -4.59
N LYS A 449 -38.37 -11.67 -4.59
CA LYS A 449 -37.01 -12.19 -4.41
C LYS A 449 -36.18 -11.86 -5.65
N VAL A 450 -35.03 -11.21 -5.45
CA VAL A 450 -34.10 -10.78 -6.50
C VAL A 450 -32.68 -11.31 -6.30
N THR A 451 -32.36 -11.78 -5.09
CA THR A 451 -31.02 -12.30 -4.79
C THR A 451 -30.81 -13.69 -5.38
N GLU A 452 -29.57 -13.92 -5.81
CA GLU A 452 -29.07 -15.20 -6.28
C GLU A 452 -28.04 -15.71 -5.27
N ASP A 453 -28.23 -16.93 -4.81
CA ASP A 453 -27.28 -17.60 -3.91
C ASP A 453 -25.96 -17.87 -4.67
N ASP A 454 -24.84 -17.84 -3.95
CA ASP A 454 -23.49 -18.11 -4.46
C ASP A 454 -23.11 -17.29 -5.71
N TRP A 455 -23.69 -16.10 -5.89
CA TRP A 455 -23.44 -15.25 -7.07
C TRP A 455 -21.96 -14.95 -7.31
N TYR A 456 -21.15 -14.95 -6.25
CA TYR A 456 -19.70 -14.68 -6.26
C TYR A 456 -18.86 -15.81 -6.85
N THR A 457 -19.43 -17.00 -7.06
CA THR A 457 -18.73 -18.11 -7.75
C THR A 457 -18.78 -17.96 -9.26
N LYS A 458 -19.57 -16.99 -9.76
CA LYS A 458 -19.62 -16.63 -11.18
C LYS A 458 -18.43 -15.72 -11.50
N GLY A 459 -18.00 -15.77 -12.76
CA GLY A 459 -16.88 -14.96 -13.23
C GLY A 459 -15.56 -15.73 -13.22
N SER A 460 -14.63 -15.25 -14.02
CA SER A 460 -13.30 -15.86 -14.12
C SER A 460 -12.26 -14.96 -13.46
N SER A 461 -11.26 -15.57 -12.83
CA SER A 461 -10.04 -14.84 -12.50
C SER A 461 -9.35 -14.38 -13.79
N LEU A 462 -8.54 -13.35 -13.70
CA LEU A 462 -7.84 -12.81 -14.88
C LEU A 462 -6.61 -13.69 -15.17
N PRO A 463 -6.62 -14.51 -16.24
CA PRO A 463 -5.52 -15.43 -16.48
C PRO A 463 -4.25 -14.66 -16.84
N ALA A 464 -3.10 -15.17 -16.42
CA ALA A 464 -1.84 -14.64 -16.90
C ALA A 464 -1.72 -14.88 -18.41
N THR A 465 -1.46 -13.81 -19.16
CA THR A 465 -1.31 -13.87 -20.61
C THR A 465 0.15 -13.71 -21.03
N LYS A 466 0.43 -13.85 -22.33
CA LYS A 466 1.75 -13.52 -22.88
C LYS A 466 2.14 -12.05 -22.60
N LYS A 467 1.18 -11.12 -22.68
CA LYS A 467 1.41 -9.72 -22.31
C LYS A 467 1.82 -9.63 -20.84
N THR A 468 1.12 -10.33 -19.94
CA THR A 468 1.50 -10.40 -18.52
C THR A 468 2.95 -10.85 -18.34
N GLU A 469 3.37 -11.93 -19.01
CA GLU A 469 4.75 -12.43 -18.96
C GLU A 469 5.78 -11.42 -19.49
N ASP A 470 5.46 -10.73 -20.58
CA ASP A 470 6.33 -9.69 -21.16
C ASP A 470 6.47 -8.49 -20.22
N GLN A 471 5.35 -8.05 -19.61
CA GLN A 471 5.32 -6.95 -18.65
C GLN A 471 6.11 -7.27 -17.39
N ILE A 472 6.01 -8.51 -16.91
CA ILE A 472 6.80 -9.06 -15.82
C ILE A 472 8.30 -9.07 -16.15
N ARG A 473 8.66 -9.55 -17.35
CA ARG A 473 10.05 -9.60 -17.81
C ARG A 473 10.65 -8.21 -17.90
N GLU A 474 9.89 -7.26 -18.42
CA GLU A 474 10.28 -5.86 -18.51
C GLU A 474 10.48 -5.24 -17.13
N LEU A 475 9.55 -5.47 -16.19
CA LEU A 475 9.67 -4.94 -14.82
C LEU A 475 10.86 -5.57 -14.07
N ARG A 476 11.12 -6.88 -14.24
CA ARG A 476 12.32 -7.53 -13.70
C ARG A 476 13.60 -6.89 -14.25
N LYS A 477 13.64 -6.59 -15.55
CA LYS A 477 14.76 -5.91 -16.20
C LYS A 477 14.91 -4.47 -15.67
N SER A 478 13.81 -3.75 -15.53
CA SER A 478 13.82 -2.34 -15.12
C SER A 478 14.38 -2.16 -13.71
N ILE A 479 14.18 -3.12 -12.80
CA ILE A 479 14.82 -3.13 -11.47
C ILE A 479 16.35 -3.15 -11.59
N ALA A 480 16.90 -4.04 -12.43
CA ALA A 480 18.35 -4.13 -12.64
C ALA A 480 18.90 -2.90 -13.37
N ASP A 481 18.17 -2.39 -14.36
CA ASP A 481 18.58 -1.21 -15.14
C ASP A 481 18.51 0.08 -14.29
N TYR A 482 17.55 0.20 -13.37
CA TYR A 482 17.42 1.36 -12.50
C TYR A 482 18.69 1.58 -11.68
N ARG A 483 19.24 0.52 -11.07
CA ARG A 483 20.51 0.59 -10.34
C ARG A 483 21.64 1.16 -11.19
N LYS A 484 21.79 0.68 -12.43
CA LYS A 484 22.84 1.16 -13.34
C LYS A 484 22.64 2.62 -13.73
N GLN A 485 21.39 3.02 -13.96
CA GLN A 485 21.01 4.39 -14.30
C GLN A 485 21.26 5.35 -13.13
N ASP A 486 20.87 4.96 -11.91
CA ASP A 486 21.08 5.73 -10.69
C ASP A 486 22.56 5.89 -10.34
N VAL A 487 23.38 4.83 -10.43
CA VAL A 487 24.84 4.94 -10.21
C VAL A 487 25.47 5.93 -11.19
N ALA A 488 25.08 5.91 -12.46
CA ALA A 488 25.60 6.84 -13.46
C ALA A 488 25.19 8.29 -13.16
N LEU A 489 23.95 8.51 -12.74
CA LEU A 489 23.43 9.83 -12.37
C LEU A 489 24.10 10.35 -11.09
N PHE A 490 24.24 9.50 -10.07
CA PHE A 490 24.91 9.84 -8.82
C PHE A 490 26.39 10.18 -9.01
N ALA A 491 27.11 9.37 -9.78
CA ALA A 491 28.51 9.65 -10.10
C ALA A 491 28.64 10.99 -10.82
N HIS A 492 27.72 11.31 -11.74
CA HIS A 492 27.69 12.61 -12.41
C HIS A 492 27.41 13.77 -11.44
N PHE A 493 26.46 13.63 -10.51
CA PHE A 493 26.23 14.67 -9.49
C PHE A 493 27.44 14.88 -8.59
N LYS A 494 28.10 13.80 -8.15
CA LYS A 494 29.31 13.88 -7.32
C LYS A 494 30.48 14.53 -8.06
N GLU A 495 30.68 14.18 -9.33
CA GLU A 495 31.66 14.84 -10.19
C GLU A 495 31.38 16.34 -10.28
N VAL A 496 30.12 16.71 -10.54
CA VAL A 496 29.69 18.10 -10.66
C VAL A 496 29.97 18.84 -9.36
N GLU A 497 29.51 18.33 -8.22
CA GLU A 497 29.72 18.91 -6.88
C GLU A 497 31.21 19.19 -6.60
N GLN A 498 32.10 18.25 -6.95
CA GLN A 498 33.55 18.40 -6.70
C GLN A 498 34.22 19.51 -7.52
N VAL A 499 33.71 19.84 -8.71
CA VAL A 499 34.35 20.81 -9.60
C VAL A 499 33.53 22.08 -9.83
N ILE A 500 32.32 22.18 -9.27
CA ILE A 500 31.32 23.19 -9.64
C ILE A 500 31.84 24.63 -9.52
N ASP A 501 32.62 24.92 -8.48
CA ASP A 501 33.20 26.24 -8.23
C ASP A 501 34.21 26.64 -9.30
N SER A 502 34.90 25.67 -9.91
CA SER A 502 35.90 25.89 -10.96
C SER A 502 35.33 25.93 -12.38
N LEU A 503 34.07 25.52 -12.59
CA LEU A 503 33.47 25.47 -13.91
C LEU A 503 33.10 26.87 -14.44
N ASN A 504 33.37 27.09 -15.72
CA ASN A 504 32.80 28.21 -16.48
C ASN A 504 31.39 27.88 -17.01
N MET A 505 30.67 28.90 -17.50
CA MET A 505 29.29 28.75 -17.97
C MET A 505 29.11 27.69 -19.06
N ASN A 506 30.01 27.61 -20.05
CA ASN A 506 29.91 26.61 -21.13
C ASN A 506 30.12 25.18 -20.61
N GLN A 507 31.03 24.99 -19.65
CA GLN A 507 31.24 23.69 -19.03
C GLN A 507 30.05 23.29 -18.16
N LEU A 508 29.47 24.25 -17.42
CA LEU A 508 28.29 24.02 -16.58
C LEU A 508 27.07 23.66 -17.42
N GLN A 509 26.86 24.33 -18.56
CA GLN A 509 25.80 23.99 -19.51
C GLN A 509 25.94 22.56 -20.04
N LYS A 510 27.16 22.13 -20.42
CA LYS A 510 27.40 20.72 -20.81
C LYS A 510 27.11 19.73 -19.68
N ARG A 511 27.39 20.10 -18.43
CA ARG A 511 27.03 19.27 -17.26
C ARG A 511 25.51 19.19 -17.10
N PHE A 512 24.78 20.28 -17.35
CA PHE A 512 23.33 20.32 -17.33
C PHE A 512 22.71 19.45 -18.42
N GLU A 513 23.18 19.54 -19.67
CA GLU A 513 22.74 18.70 -20.79
C GLU A 513 22.92 17.20 -20.48
N LYS A 514 24.07 16.84 -19.88
CA LYS A 514 24.33 15.47 -19.43
C LYS A 514 23.41 15.07 -18.26
N THR A 515 23.08 15.99 -17.35
CA THR A 515 22.08 15.76 -16.30
C THR A 515 20.73 15.43 -16.93
N ASP A 516 20.24 16.24 -17.87
CA ASP A 516 18.96 16.03 -18.55
C ASP A 516 18.91 14.66 -19.26
N GLU A 517 19.99 14.25 -19.91
CA GLU A 517 20.09 12.93 -20.54
C GLU A 517 19.95 11.79 -19.52
N LEU A 518 20.70 11.85 -18.43
CA LEU A 518 20.70 10.82 -17.39
C LEU A 518 19.38 10.79 -16.61
N VAL A 519 18.80 11.95 -16.32
CA VAL A 519 17.48 12.12 -15.72
C VAL A 519 16.42 11.45 -16.60
N ARG A 520 16.36 11.79 -17.89
CA ARG A 520 15.40 11.18 -18.83
C ARG A 520 15.55 9.66 -18.91
N LYS A 521 16.78 9.16 -18.88
CA LYS A 521 17.06 7.71 -18.91
C LYS A 521 16.55 7.00 -17.65
N LEU A 522 16.69 7.62 -16.48
CA LEU A 522 16.22 7.05 -15.22
C LEU A 522 14.70 7.21 -15.06
N THR A 523 14.12 8.35 -15.44
CA THR A 523 12.68 8.59 -15.30
C THR A 523 11.83 7.86 -16.33
N SER A 524 12.41 7.36 -17.42
CA SER A 524 11.76 6.42 -18.35
C SER A 524 11.83 4.96 -17.91
N ASN A 525 12.43 4.69 -16.73
CA ASN A 525 12.47 3.35 -16.17
C ASN A 525 11.09 2.94 -15.66
N LYS A 526 10.63 1.75 -16.06
CA LYS A 526 9.31 1.25 -15.65
C LYS A 526 9.13 1.11 -14.13
N LEU A 527 10.17 0.71 -13.38
CA LEU A 527 10.09 0.67 -11.92
C LEU A 527 9.90 2.08 -11.35
N TYR A 528 10.56 3.07 -11.96
CA TYR A 528 10.39 4.46 -11.57
C TYR A 528 8.95 4.90 -11.75
N ASP A 529 8.39 4.72 -12.95
CA ASP A 529 7.02 5.16 -13.25
C ASP A 529 5.96 4.45 -12.41
N LEU A 530 6.10 3.13 -12.21
CA LEU A 530 5.06 2.33 -11.56
C LEU A 530 5.09 2.39 -10.04
N ALA A 531 6.26 2.61 -9.45
CA ALA A 531 6.42 2.46 -8.00
C ALA A 531 7.19 3.60 -7.33
N ILE A 532 8.28 4.12 -7.90
CA ILE A 532 9.06 5.18 -7.24
C ILE A 532 8.35 6.54 -7.35
N ARG A 533 7.93 6.92 -8.56
CA ARG A 533 7.27 8.19 -8.85
C ARG A 533 5.95 8.37 -8.08
N PRO A 534 5.05 7.37 -7.97
CA PRO A 534 3.86 7.51 -7.14
C PRO A 534 4.17 7.79 -5.67
N ILE A 535 5.26 7.23 -5.15
CA ILE A 535 5.72 7.45 -3.77
C ILE A 535 6.34 8.84 -3.60
N THR A 536 7.15 9.28 -4.57
CA THR A 536 7.85 10.57 -4.55
C THR A 536 7.05 11.72 -5.17
N ARG A 537 5.78 11.51 -5.54
CA ARG A 537 4.98 12.48 -6.32
C ARG A 537 4.94 13.89 -5.72
N ASN A 538 4.77 14.01 -4.39
CA ASN A 538 4.74 15.31 -3.73
C ASN A 538 6.11 16.02 -3.78
N THR A 539 7.20 15.25 -3.66
CA THR A 539 8.57 15.77 -3.80
C THR A 539 8.84 16.18 -5.24
N LEU A 540 8.37 15.41 -6.22
CA LEU A 540 8.47 15.75 -7.64
C LEU A 540 7.68 17.02 -7.98
N GLU A 541 6.45 17.14 -7.49
CA GLU A 541 5.63 18.36 -7.65
C GLU A 541 6.35 19.59 -7.06
N THR A 542 6.99 19.44 -5.89
CA THR A 542 7.77 20.52 -5.26
C THR A 542 9.01 20.89 -6.09
N LEU A 543 9.78 19.90 -6.54
CA LEU A 543 10.94 20.11 -7.43
C LEU A 543 10.52 20.86 -8.71
N MET A 544 9.45 20.40 -9.36
CA MET A 544 8.97 21.03 -10.60
C MET A 544 8.56 22.49 -10.38
N ALA A 545 7.95 22.79 -9.24
CA ALA A 545 7.57 24.15 -8.87
C ALA A 545 8.77 25.08 -8.70
N GLU A 546 9.82 24.61 -8.02
CA GLU A 546 11.03 25.39 -7.77
C GLU A 546 11.82 25.60 -9.06
N VAL A 547 11.93 24.57 -9.90
CA VAL A 547 12.56 24.66 -11.22
C VAL A 547 11.80 25.66 -12.11
N GLU A 548 10.47 25.71 -12.03
CA GLU A 548 9.67 26.68 -12.78
C GLU A 548 9.93 28.13 -12.35
N LEU A 549 10.03 28.41 -11.05
CA LEU A 549 10.43 29.73 -10.56
C LEU A 549 11.82 30.12 -11.06
N LEU A 550 12.78 29.20 -10.95
CA LEU A 550 14.15 29.44 -11.38
C LEU A 550 14.22 29.72 -12.88
N ARG A 551 13.36 29.13 -13.72
CA ARG A 551 13.31 29.41 -15.17
C ARG A 551 13.00 30.87 -15.50
N LYS A 552 12.27 31.60 -14.65
CA LYS A 552 11.95 33.03 -14.85
C LYS A 552 13.13 33.96 -14.58
N MET A 553 14.12 33.52 -13.81
CA MET A 553 15.34 34.29 -13.54
C MET A 553 16.31 34.23 -14.73
N GLU A 554 17.17 35.25 -14.88
CA GLU A 554 18.26 35.21 -15.86
C GLU A 554 19.18 34.00 -15.63
N ILE A 555 19.78 33.49 -16.71
CA ILE A 555 20.69 32.34 -16.62
C ILE A 555 21.98 32.80 -15.94
N SER A 556 22.24 32.27 -14.75
CA SER A 556 23.49 32.50 -14.01
C SER A 556 24.11 31.17 -13.55
N LYS A 557 25.38 31.23 -13.11
CA LYS A 557 26.06 30.08 -12.53
C LYS A 557 25.32 29.57 -11.29
N GLU A 558 24.94 30.48 -10.41
CA GLU A 558 24.22 30.20 -9.16
C GLU A 558 22.88 29.52 -9.43
N LYS A 559 22.11 29.99 -10.41
CA LYS A 559 20.84 29.36 -10.82
C LYS A 559 21.06 27.91 -11.26
N LEU A 560 22.04 27.65 -12.13
CA LEU A 560 22.31 26.30 -12.62
C LEU A 560 22.78 25.37 -11.48
N VAL A 561 23.57 25.88 -10.54
CA VAL A 561 23.96 25.15 -9.32
C VAL A 561 22.73 24.78 -8.48
N ILE A 562 21.83 25.73 -8.22
CA ILE A 562 20.60 25.48 -7.45
C ILE A 562 19.79 24.37 -8.12
N ILE A 563 19.55 24.45 -9.43
CA ILE A 563 18.78 23.43 -10.15
C ILE A 563 19.42 22.05 -10.01
N LEU A 564 20.75 21.95 -10.17
CA LEU A 564 21.48 20.69 -10.03
C LEU A 564 21.33 20.09 -8.62
N ASN A 565 21.40 20.93 -7.58
CA ASN A 565 21.22 20.50 -6.19
C ASN A 565 19.79 19.99 -5.92
N LEU A 566 18.77 20.68 -6.45
CA LEU A 566 17.37 20.26 -6.33
C LEU A 566 17.13 18.89 -6.98
N PHE A 567 17.69 18.65 -8.17
CA PHE A 567 17.62 17.34 -8.80
C PHE A 567 18.39 16.27 -8.02
N ALA A 568 19.58 16.58 -7.51
CA ALA A 568 20.37 15.66 -6.71
C ALA A 568 19.62 15.22 -5.44
N GLU A 569 18.97 16.16 -4.74
CA GLU A 569 18.14 15.87 -3.56
C GLU A 569 16.96 14.94 -3.93
N TYR A 570 16.24 15.25 -5.00
CA TYR A 570 15.12 14.42 -5.47
C TYR A 570 15.55 13.00 -5.83
N PHE A 571 16.66 12.82 -6.55
CA PHE A 571 17.13 11.49 -6.93
C PHE A 571 17.75 10.71 -5.76
N ASN A 572 18.34 11.38 -4.78
CA ASN A 572 18.70 10.74 -3.51
C ASN A 572 17.45 10.20 -2.80
N ARG A 573 16.34 10.95 -2.79
CA ARG A 573 15.05 10.44 -2.27
C ARG A 573 14.54 9.25 -3.07
N CYS A 574 14.65 9.28 -4.41
CA CYS A 574 14.27 8.16 -5.27
C CYS A 574 15.11 6.90 -4.98
N ARG A 575 16.42 7.04 -4.69
CA ARG A 575 17.29 5.92 -4.29
C ARG A 575 16.84 5.28 -2.97
N ILE A 576 16.50 6.10 -1.97
CA ILE A 576 15.96 5.60 -0.69
C ILE A 576 14.68 4.78 -0.93
N VAL A 577 13.75 5.31 -1.75
CA VAL A 577 12.51 4.59 -2.10
C VAL A 577 12.80 3.31 -2.87
N TYR A 578 13.74 3.32 -3.81
CA TYR A 578 14.17 2.12 -4.54
C TYR A 578 14.61 1.00 -3.58
N ARG A 579 15.42 1.32 -2.57
CA ARG A 579 15.93 0.35 -1.59
C ARG A 579 14.82 -0.38 -0.84
N GLU A 580 13.70 0.31 -0.60
CA GLU A 580 12.53 -0.26 0.10
C GLU A 580 11.61 -1.05 -0.85
N ILE A 581 11.40 -0.55 -2.06
CA ILE A 581 10.40 -1.07 -2.99
C ILE A 581 10.93 -2.19 -3.88
N ALA A 582 12.17 -2.12 -4.33
CA ALA A 582 12.74 -3.11 -5.24
C ALA A 582 12.64 -4.56 -4.69
N PRO A 583 12.88 -4.84 -3.39
CA PRO A 583 12.71 -6.19 -2.85
C PRO A 583 11.24 -6.65 -2.80
N ILE A 584 10.29 -5.74 -2.53
CA ILE A 584 8.84 -6.03 -2.55
C ILE A 584 8.42 -6.41 -3.97
N THR A 585 8.80 -5.57 -4.94
CA THR A 585 8.49 -5.75 -6.35
C THR A 585 9.08 -7.07 -6.87
N GLN A 586 10.33 -7.39 -6.51
CA GLN A 586 10.96 -8.66 -6.88
C GLN A 586 10.21 -9.88 -6.29
N THR A 587 9.82 -9.82 -5.03
CA THR A 587 9.07 -10.90 -4.36
C THR A 587 7.71 -11.14 -5.03
N THR A 588 7.01 -10.05 -5.35
CA THR A 588 5.71 -10.06 -6.03
C THR A 588 5.83 -10.65 -7.43
N ILE A 589 6.71 -10.09 -8.25
CA ILE A 589 6.98 -10.57 -9.62
C ILE A 589 7.35 -12.05 -9.59
N ARG A 590 8.21 -12.44 -8.66
CA ARG A 590 8.63 -13.84 -8.51
C ARG A 590 7.43 -14.75 -8.30
N SER A 591 6.52 -14.39 -7.38
CA SER A 591 5.31 -15.18 -7.16
C SER A 591 4.57 -15.42 -8.47
N ILE A 592 4.31 -14.36 -9.24
CA ILE A 592 3.58 -14.47 -10.51
C ILE A 592 4.33 -15.30 -11.55
N ILE A 593 5.65 -15.10 -11.70
CA ILE A 593 6.49 -15.91 -12.60
C ILE A 593 6.43 -17.39 -12.23
N LEU A 594 6.55 -17.74 -10.96
CA LEU A 594 6.57 -19.15 -10.54
C LEU A 594 5.25 -19.85 -10.86
N HIS A 595 4.12 -19.14 -10.82
CA HIS A 595 2.84 -19.70 -11.22
C HIS A 595 2.79 -20.01 -12.73
N THR A 596 3.33 -19.12 -13.58
CA THR A 596 3.25 -19.24 -15.05
C THR A 596 4.41 -20.00 -15.69
N SER A 597 5.54 -20.12 -15.01
CA SER A 597 6.79 -20.70 -15.52
C SER A 597 6.78 -22.23 -15.55
N ASP A 598 7.66 -22.81 -16.39
CA ASP A 598 8.07 -24.21 -16.41
C ASP A 598 9.18 -24.53 -15.40
N LYS A 599 9.47 -23.59 -14.49
CA LYS A 599 10.46 -23.70 -13.41
C LYS A 599 9.80 -23.60 -12.04
N LYS A 600 10.52 -24.11 -11.03
CA LYS A 600 10.22 -23.86 -9.61
C LYS A 600 11.47 -23.48 -8.84
N GLU A 601 11.28 -22.89 -7.66
CA GLU A 601 12.34 -22.30 -6.87
C GLU A 601 12.39 -22.90 -5.45
N TYR A 602 13.61 -23.09 -4.94
CA TYR A 602 13.86 -23.30 -3.50
C TYR A 602 14.66 -22.12 -2.97
N ILE A 603 14.05 -21.31 -2.11
CA ILE A 603 14.69 -20.15 -1.45
C ILE A 603 15.83 -20.63 -0.55
N ALA A 604 16.86 -19.83 -0.34
CA ALA A 604 18.07 -20.20 0.40
C ALA A 604 17.78 -20.65 1.85
N THR A 605 16.67 -20.22 2.43
CA THR A 605 16.22 -20.65 3.77
C THR A 605 15.39 -21.94 3.76
N SER A 606 15.21 -22.56 2.59
CA SER A 606 14.56 -23.87 2.43
C SER A 606 15.34 -24.95 3.17
N GLY A 607 14.62 -25.93 3.72
CA GLY A 607 15.23 -27.04 4.45
C GLY A 607 16.08 -27.98 3.60
N VAL A 608 16.07 -27.83 2.27
CA VAL A 608 16.81 -28.68 1.33
C VAL A 608 18.32 -28.43 1.36
N PHE A 609 18.77 -27.28 1.86
CA PHE A 609 20.19 -26.92 1.83
C PHE A 609 20.92 -27.32 3.12
N GLN A 610 22.02 -28.06 2.96
CA GLN A 610 23.01 -28.27 4.01
C GLN A 610 24.10 -27.21 3.89
N TYR A 611 24.17 -26.28 4.84
CA TYR A 611 25.22 -25.29 4.93
C TYR A 611 26.42 -25.80 5.75
N GLU A 612 27.64 -25.56 5.27
CA GLU A 612 28.93 -25.81 5.93
C GLU A 612 29.72 -24.49 6.03
N GLY A 613 30.28 -24.19 7.20
CA GLY A 613 30.89 -22.88 7.52
C GLY A 613 29.87 -21.90 8.10
N GLN A 614 30.29 -20.65 8.27
CA GLN A 614 29.51 -19.55 8.82
C GLN A 614 28.57 -18.98 7.76
N TRP A 615 27.29 -19.27 7.94
CA TRP A 615 26.20 -18.76 7.11
C TRP A 615 25.15 -18.08 7.99
N GLU A 616 24.80 -16.85 7.64
CA GLU A 616 23.86 -16.02 8.38
C GLU A 616 22.61 -15.77 7.55
N LYS A 617 21.44 -16.17 8.06
CA LYS A 617 20.14 -15.84 7.48
C LYS A 617 19.93 -14.33 7.53
N GLN A 618 19.76 -13.69 6.36
CA GLN A 618 19.71 -12.23 6.28
C GLN A 618 18.31 -11.69 6.50
N PHE A 619 18.27 -10.65 7.31
CA PHE A 619 17.07 -9.88 7.57
C PHE A 619 16.85 -8.90 6.41
N PRO A 620 15.62 -8.68 5.98
CA PRO A 620 15.30 -7.40 5.36
C PRO A 620 15.68 -6.30 6.37
N PRO A 621 16.24 -5.17 5.94
CA PRO A 621 16.64 -4.11 6.86
C PRO A 621 15.43 -3.62 7.65
N VAL A 622 15.27 -4.10 8.88
CA VAL A 622 14.40 -3.51 9.89
C VAL A 622 15.18 -2.30 10.39
N ASP A 623 14.61 -1.10 10.44
CA ASP A 623 15.30 -0.02 11.17
C ASP A 623 15.57 -0.55 12.58
N ILE A 624 16.85 -0.68 12.91
CA ILE A 624 17.32 -1.08 14.22
C ILE A 624 17.12 0.15 15.10
N MET A 625 16.51 -0.05 16.28
CA MET A 625 16.38 1.03 17.25
C MET A 625 17.79 1.51 17.62
N PRO A 626 18.10 2.80 17.50
CA PRO A 626 19.40 3.31 17.88
C PRO A 626 19.78 2.89 19.30
N ASP A 627 21.05 2.52 19.50
CA ASP A 627 21.56 2.22 20.83
C ASP A 627 21.60 3.50 21.69
N GLY A 628 21.43 3.37 23.00
CA GLY A 628 21.56 4.47 23.96
C GLY A 628 20.34 5.39 24.12
N LEU A 629 19.19 5.06 23.51
CA LEU A 629 17.94 5.78 23.74
C LEU A 629 17.44 5.62 25.18
N THR A 630 16.86 6.69 25.74
CA THR A 630 16.07 6.65 26.99
C THR A 630 14.78 5.83 26.81
N GLU A 631 14.15 5.38 27.90
CA GLU A 631 12.88 4.63 27.79
C GLU A 631 11.76 5.44 27.10
N GLU A 632 11.72 6.75 27.28
CA GLU A 632 10.79 7.65 26.59
C GLU A 632 11.09 7.73 25.09
N GLU A 633 12.36 7.82 24.69
CA GLU A 633 12.76 7.81 23.28
C GLU A 633 12.54 6.44 22.62
N LYS A 634 12.75 5.34 23.34
CA LYS A 634 12.39 3.99 22.89
C LYS A 634 10.89 3.90 22.68
N GLN A 635 10.09 4.43 23.60
CA GLN A 635 8.63 4.46 23.48
C GLN A 635 8.20 5.27 22.25
N VAL A 636 8.76 6.47 22.04
CA VAL A 636 8.52 7.28 20.83
C VAL A 636 8.97 6.52 19.57
N TRP A 637 10.09 5.80 19.64
CA TRP A 637 10.57 4.98 18.53
C TRP A 637 9.61 3.82 18.20
N TYR A 638 9.08 3.13 19.22
CA TYR A 638 8.08 2.08 19.04
C TYR A 638 6.75 2.63 18.53
N GLU A 639 6.27 3.75 19.03
CA GLU A 639 5.06 4.42 18.56
C GLU A 639 5.21 4.88 17.11
N LYS A 640 6.37 5.46 16.76
CA LYS A 640 6.72 5.79 15.38
C LYS A 640 6.81 4.53 14.51
N LYS A 641 7.42 3.45 15.00
CA LYS A 641 7.48 2.16 14.28
C LYS A 641 6.10 1.56 14.04
N ALA A 642 5.20 1.64 15.02
CA ALA A 642 3.81 1.19 14.91
C ALA A 642 2.98 2.07 13.96
N LEU A 643 3.25 3.37 13.91
CA LEU A 643 2.63 4.31 12.96
C LEU A 643 3.16 4.15 11.52
N LEU A 644 4.36 3.60 11.34
CA LEU A 644 5.03 3.51 10.04
C LEU A 644 4.55 2.35 9.15
N ASP A 645 3.56 1.54 9.59
CA ASP A 645 2.92 0.46 8.80
C ASP A 645 3.95 -0.37 7.99
N ARG A 646 5.04 -0.76 8.66
CA ARG A 646 6.21 -1.36 8.02
C ARG A 646 5.88 -2.74 7.46
N ILE A 647 6.32 -2.97 6.23
CA ILE A 647 6.28 -4.30 5.60
C ILE A 647 7.50 -5.09 6.05
N GLU A 648 7.28 -6.05 6.96
CA GLU A 648 8.27 -7.07 7.26
C GLU A 648 8.30 -8.08 6.10
N GLN A 649 9.46 -8.23 5.45
CA GLN A 649 9.64 -9.25 4.43
C GLN A 649 10.14 -10.56 5.05
N PRO A 650 9.73 -11.72 4.53
CA PRO A 650 10.25 -12.98 5.01
C PRO A 650 11.75 -13.10 4.71
N VAL A 651 12.49 -13.73 5.63
CA VAL A 651 13.90 -14.08 5.42
C VAL A 651 14.00 -15.07 4.26
N SER A 652 14.48 -14.60 3.12
CA SER A 652 14.65 -15.42 1.92
C SER A 652 16.09 -15.67 1.51
N SER A 653 17.07 -15.03 2.16
CA SER A 653 18.48 -15.11 1.77
C SER A 653 19.39 -15.54 2.93
N VAL A 654 20.54 -16.10 2.56
CA VAL A 654 21.57 -16.58 3.48
C VAL A 654 22.92 -16.08 2.99
N ARG A 655 23.70 -15.48 3.88
CA ARG A 655 24.95 -14.77 3.58
C ARG A 655 26.15 -15.44 4.22
N THR A 656 27.29 -15.42 3.55
CA THR A 656 28.56 -15.83 4.14
C THR A 656 29.65 -14.81 3.86
N LYS A 657 30.51 -14.62 4.85
CA LYS A 657 31.77 -13.86 4.74
C LYS A 657 33.00 -14.75 4.92
N GLU A 658 32.82 -16.06 4.90
CA GLU A 658 33.88 -17.03 5.15
C GLU A 658 34.35 -17.70 3.86
N LYS A 659 35.67 -17.79 3.70
CA LYS A 659 36.32 -18.58 2.65
C LYS A 659 36.12 -20.07 2.91
N ASN A 660 35.89 -20.84 1.85
CA ASN A 660 35.58 -22.27 1.86
C ASN A 660 34.22 -22.62 2.49
N ALA A 661 33.42 -21.63 2.90
CA ALA A 661 32.02 -21.86 3.22
C ALA A 661 31.32 -22.46 2.00
N SER A 662 30.43 -23.42 2.24
CA SER A 662 29.74 -24.14 1.17
C SER A 662 28.32 -24.49 1.52
N PHE A 663 27.52 -24.79 0.50
CA PHE A 663 26.21 -25.42 0.69
C PHE A 663 26.00 -26.53 -0.33
N THR A 664 25.31 -27.59 0.12
CA THR A 664 25.13 -28.84 -0.61
C THR A 664 23.67 -29.27 -0.59
N PHE A 665 23.20 -29.84 -1.71
CA PHE A 665 21.86 -30.43 -1.85
C PHE A 665 21.89 -31.47 -2.98
N LYS A 666 20.82 -32.26 -3.11
CA LYS A 666 20.61 -33.14 -4.27
C LYS A 666 19.46 -32.64 -5.12
N MET A 667 19.45 -32.92 -6.41
CA MET A 667 18.31 -32.61 -7.28
C MET A 667 18.13 -33.62 -8.40
N THR A 668 16.90 -33.78 -8.88
CA THR A 668 16.62 -34.32 -10.21
C THR A 668 16.48 -33.17 -11.22
N GLY A 669 16.30 -33.48 -12.51
CA GLY A 669 16.07 -32.49 -13.55
C GLY A 669 17.30 -32.11 -14.37
N THR A 670 17.05 -31.29 -15.37
CA THR A 670 17.96 -31.01 -16.50
C THR A 670 18.59 -29.62 -16.45
N SER A 671 18.15 -28.75 -15.53
CA SER A 671 18.67 -27.40 -15.41
C SER A 671 18.75 -26.92 -13.96
N LEU A 672 19.80 -26.13 -13.68
CA LEU A 672 20.04 -25.49 -12.39
C LEU A 672 20.44 -24.03 -12.60
N ARG A 673 19.75 -23.12 -11.94
CA ARG A 673 20.13 -21.72 -11.81
C ARG A 673 20.29 -21.37 -10.35
N ILE A 674 21.31 -20.59 -10.02
CA ILE A 674 21.54 -20.10 -8.67
C ILE A 674 21.47 -18.58 -8.70
N TYR A 675 20.72 -18.03 -7.75
CA TYR A 675 20.51 -16.61 -7.58
C TYR A 675 21.15 -16.12 -6.28
N GLY A 676 21.83 -14.98 -6.36
CA GLY A 676 22.48 -14.32 -5.23
C GLY A 676 23.25 -13.09 -5.68
N THR A 677 23.96 -12.43 -4.76
CA THR A 677 24.69 -11.19 -5.01
C THR A 677 26.08 -11.19 -4.37
N ASN A 678 27.01 -10.52 -5.06
CA ASN A 678 28.33 -10.23 -4.54
C ASN A 678 28.35 -8.83 -3.89
N HIS A 679 28.57 -8.79 -2.59
CA HIS A 679 28.76 -7.55 -1.81
C HIS A 679 30.24 -7.33 -1.44
N SER A 680 31.14 -8.20 -1.90
CA SER A 680 32.57 -8.11 -1.60
C SER A 680 33.20 -6.93 -2.32
N GLU A 681 34.29 -6.39 -1.78
CA GLU A 681 35.10 -5.38 -2.46
C GLU A 681 35.73 -5.90 -3.76
N THR A 682 35.90 -7.22 -3.88
CA THR A 682 36.53 -7.88 -5.04
C THR A 682 35.57 -8.81 -5.78
N ASN A 683 36.04 -9.42 -6.88
CA ASN A 683 35.25 -10.43 -7.60
C ASN A 683 35.05 -11.66 -6.72
N LEU A 684 33.82 -12.14 -6.63
CA LEU A 684 33.49 -13.38 -5.92
C LEU A 684 33.81 -14.59 -6.82
N LYS A 685 34.60 -15.53 -6.31
CA LYS A 685 34.94 -16.79 -6.98
C LYS A 685 34.23 -17.94 -6.31
N LEU A 686 33.53 -18.76 -7.09
CA LEU A 686 32.78 -19.92 -6.63
C LEU A 686 33.28 -21.18 -7.34
N ARG A 687 33.30 -22.30 -6.64
CA ARG A 687 33.44 -23.65 -7.21
C ARG A 687 32.09 -24.33 -7.12
N VAL A 688 31.53 -24.69 -8.27
CA VAL A 688 30.28 -25.46 -8.37
C VAL A 688 30.64 -26.87 -8.78
N SER A 689 30.33 -27.84 -7.93
CA SER A 689 30.49 -29.27 -8.21
C SER A 689 29.11 -29.85 -8.53
N VAL A 690 29.01 -30.53 -9.66
CA VAL A 690 27.84 -31.33 -10.06
C VAL A 690 28.34 -32.76 -10.24
N ASP A 691 27.98 -33.61 -9.30
CA ASP A 691 28.56 -34.95 -9.13
C ASP A 691 30.09 -34.87 -9.05
N HIS A 692 30.78 -35.40 -10.05
CA HIS A 692 32.25 -35.39 -10.15
C HIS A 692 32.80 -34.27 -11.06
N ARG A 693 31.94 -33.39 -11.60
CA ARG A 693 32.34 -32.31 -12.53
C ARG A 693 32.45 -30.99 -11.78
N ILE A 694 33.51 -30.25 -12.05
CA ILE A 694 33.80 -28.96 -11.41
C ILE A 694 33.66 -27.82 -12.43
N LEU A 695 32.93 -26.77 -12.04
CA LEU A 695 32.80 -25.50 -12.74
C LEU A 695 33.25 -24.36 -11.82
N ASN A 696 34.25 -23.58 -12.23
CA ASN A 696 34.65 -22.37 -11.51
C ASN A 696 33.94 -21.15 -12.10
N VAL A 697 33.26 -20.39 -11.25
CA VAL A 697 32.47 -19.22 -11.63
C VAL A 697 33.06 -17.97 -10.98
N THR A 698 33.09 -16.85 -11.71
CA THR A 698 33.51 -15.55 -11.19
C THR A 698 32.38 -14.53 -11.35
N VAL A 699 31.85 -14.04 -10.24
CA VAL A 699 30.81 -13.01 -10.19
C VAL A 699 31.50 -11.65 -10.08
N ARG A 700 31.43 -10.87 -11.16
CA ARG A 700 32.09 -9.55 -11.27
C ARG A 700 31.19 -8.39 -10.88
N GLU A 701 29.89 -8.52 -11.13
CA GLU A 701 28.92 -7.49 -10.76
C GLU A 701 28.82 -7.45 -9.24
N ARG A 702 28.95 -6.25 -8.67
CA ARG A 702 28.90 -5.99 -7.22
C ARG A 702 27.64 -5.19 -6.90
N VAL A 703 27.11 -5.39 -5.70
CA VAL A 703 26.00 -4.59 -5.18
C VAL A 703 26.50 -3.78 -4.00
N ASP A 704 26.39 -2.45 -4.12
CA ASP A 704 26.57 -1.54 -3.01
C ASP A 704 25.33 -1.64 -2.11
N GLU A 705 25.50 -2.27 -0.95
CA GLU A 705 24.43 -2.52 0.01
C GLU A 705 23.91 -1.23 0.66
N GLU A 706 24.77 -0.23 0.88
CA GLU A 706 24.36 1.03 1.48
C GLU A 706 23.39 1.77 0.56
N LEU A 707 23.71 1.77 -0.75
CA LEU A 707 22.92 2.45 -1.77
C LEU A 707 21.67 1.66 -2.18
N PHE A 708 21.76 0.34 -2.32
CA PHE A 708 20.71 -0.48 -2.98
C PHE A 708 20.14 -1.60 -2.11
N GLY A 709 20.63 -1.78 -0.89
CA GLY A 709 20.19 -2.83 0.03
C GLY A 709 20.59 -4.25 -0.39
N THR A 710 20.06 -5.23 0.34
CA THR A 710 20.36 -6.67 0.18
C THR A 710 19.38 -7.41 -0.71
N GLY A 711 18.22 -6.82 -1.04
CA GLY A 711 17.18 -7.46 -1.86
C GLY A 711 17.38 -7.33 -3.37
N SER A 712 18.63 -7.28 -3.83
CA SER A 712 18.95 -7.32 -5.27
C SER A 712 19.11 -8.76 -5.72
N ARG A 713 18.52 -9.15 -6.86
CA ARG A 713 18.67 -10.51 -7.42
C ARG A 713 19.55 -10.57 -8.66
N GLN A 714 20.57 -11.43 -8.65
CA GLN A 714 21.44 -11.68 -9.81
C GLN A 714 21.56 -13.18 -10.09
N LEU A 715 21.59 -13.55 -11.37
CA LEU A 715 21.89 -14.92 -11.79
C LEU A 715 23.40 -15.13 -11.68
N VAL A 716 23.84 -15.92 -10.71
CA VAL A 716 25.26 -16.17 -10.46
C VAL A 716 25.77 -17.42 -11.16
N VAL A 717 24.94 -18.47 -11.24
CA VAL A 717 25.27 -19.74 -11.88
C VAL A 717 24.11 -20.16 -12.78
N LYS A 718 24.44 -20.64 -13.98
CA LYS A 718 23.49 -21.20 -14.92
C LYS A 718 24.07 -22.48 -15.53
N ILE A 719 23.39 -23.59 -15.31
CA ILE A 719 23.70 -24.91 -15.87
C ILE A 719 22.46 -25.42 -16.58
N GLU A 720 22.62 -25.85 -17.83
CA GLU A 720 21.54 -26.39 -18.67
C GLU A 720 22.01 -27.71 -19.28
N LYS A 721 21.04 -28.56 -19.66
CA LYS A 721 21.28 -29.86 -20.32
C LYS A 721 21.99 -30.88 -19.43
N LEU A 722 21.65 -30.91 -18.14
CA LEU A 722 21.98 -32.04 -17.27
C LEU A 722 21.15 -33.27 -17.68
N PRO A 723 21.68 -34.50 -17.57
CA PRO A 723 20.87 -35.71 -17.67
C PRO A 723 19.75 -35.69 -16.63
N ASP A 724 18.57 -36.23 -16.94
CA ASP A 724 17.48 -36.29 -15.96
C ASP A 724 17.69 -37.47 -14.98
N VAL A 725 18.65 -37.31 -14.08
CA VAL A 725 19.01 -38.26 -13.03
C VAL A 725 19.23 -37.52 -11.71
N MET A 726 19.43 -38.26 -10.62
CA MET A 726 19.81 -37.66 -9.35
C MET A 726 21.23 -37.07 -9.45
N HIS A 727 21.37 -35.80 -9.11
CA HIS A 727 22.64 -35.07 -9.05
C HIS A 727 22.95 -34.63 -7.63
N GLU A 728 24.22 -34.72 -7.23
CA GLU A 728 24.73 -34.09 -6.02
C GLU A 728 25.39 -32.76 -6.37
N ILE A 729 24.94 -31.68 -5.72
CA ILE A 729 25.36 -30.32 -6.02
C ILE A 729 26.04 -29.71 -4.80
N LYS A 730 27.28 -29.20 -4.97
CA LYS A 730 28.02 -28.45 -3.95
C LYS A 730 28.54 -27.12 -4.48
N ILE A 731 28.26 -26.03 -3.77
CA ILE A 731 28.77 -24.69 -4.08
C ILE A 731 29.71 -24.27 -2.97
N GLU A 732 30.97 -23.97 -3.30
CA GLU A 732 32.02 -23.57 -2.38
C GLU A 732 32.55 -22.18 -2.74
N VAL A 733 32.73 -21.32 -1.72
CA VAL A 733 33.25 -19.97 -1.86
C VAL A 733 34.78 -19.98 -1.81
N LEU A 734 35.44 -19.51 -2.88
CA LEU A 734 36.91 -19.55 -3.00
C LEU A 734 37.62 -18.23 -2.68
N SER A 735 36.89 -17.10 -2.65
CA SER A 735 37.47 -15.78 -2.37
C SER A 735 37.96 -15.66 -0.91
N ASP A 736 39.01 -14.89 -0.66
CA ASP A 736 39.62 -14.75 0.68
C ASP A 736 38.80 -13.93 1.67
N HIS A 737 38.14 -12.88 1.18
CA HIS A 737 37.22 -12.02 1.95
C HIS A 737 35.90 -11.92 1.19
N PRO A 738 35.15 -13.02 1.08
CA PRO A 738 33.90 -13.00 0.36
C PRO A 738 32.85 -12.22 1.16
N ASP A 739 31.86 -11.75 0.44
CA ASP A 739 30.59 -11.33 0.99
C ASP A 739 29.52 -11.74 -0.03
N PHE A 740 29.05 -12.97 0.15
CA PHE A 740 28.15 -13.64 -0.78
C PHE A 740 26.80 -13.87 -0.14
N LEU A 741 25.75 -13.30 -0.73
CA LEU A 741 24.37 -13.48 -0.34
C LEU A 741 23.69 -14.41 -1.35
N VAL A 742 23.22 -15.56 -0.90
CA VAL A 742 22.47 -16.54 -1.69
C VAL A 742 20.99 -16.33 -1.45
N GLU A 743 20.19 -16.29 -2.51
CA GLU A 743 18.74 -16.09 -2.41
C GLU A 743 17.95 -17.35 -2.72
N ALA A 744 18.31 -18.10 -3.76
CA ALA A 744 17.55 -19.26 -4.18
C ALA A 744 18.28 -20.10 -5.25
N ILE A 745 17.79 -21.31 -5.46
CA ILE A 745 17.99 -22.06 -6.70
C ILE A 745 16.68 -22.15 -7.48
N GLU A 746 16.78 -22.20 -8.80
CA GLU A 746 15.66 -22.49 -9.72
C GLU A 746 16.00 -23.75 -10.52
N ILE A 747 15.05 -24.69 -10.57
CA ILE A 747 15.14 -25.96 -11.30
C ILE A 747 13.88 -26.18 -12.15
N ASP A 748 13.82 -27.26 -12.92
CA ASP A 748 12.63 -27.63 -13.71
C ASP A 748 11.40 -27.84 -12.81
N LYS A 749 10.21 -27.43 -13.26
CA LYS A 749 8.97 -27.52 -12.46
C LYS A 749 8.62 -28.95 -12.05
N THR A 750 8.96 -29.92 -12.89
CA THR A 750 8.75 -31.36 -12.66
C THR A 750 9.88 -32.02 -11.86
N ALA A 751 11.02 -31.35 -11.68
CA ALA A 751 12.15 -31.87 -10.92
C ALA A 751 11.90 -31.75 -9.41
N ARG A 752 12.84 -32.20 -8.55
CA ARG A 752 12.77 -32.04 -7.10
C ARG A 752 14.17 -31.80 -6.53
N ALA A 753 14.28 -30.86 -5.58
CA ALA A 753 15.47 -30.72 -4.75
C ALA A 753 15.28 -31.45 -3.42
N TYR A 754 16.34 -32.08 -2.94
CA TYR A 754 16.38 -32.89 -1.73
C TYR A 754 17.46 -32.41 -0.79
N HIS A 755 17.19 -32.53 0.52
CA HIS A 755 18.28 -32.49 1.48
C HIS A 755 19.20 -33.71 1.30
N ILE A 756 20.50 -33.58 1.55
CA ILE A 756 21.46 -34.69 1.39
C ILE A 756 21.15 -35.92 2.25
N HIS A 757 20.38 -35.71 3.34
CA HIS A 757 19.91 -36.71 4.30
C HIS A 757 18.39 -36.95 4.25
N GLU A 758 17.71 -36.45 3.22
CA GLU A 758 16.28 -36.72 3.01
C GLU A 758 16.06 -38.19 2.65
N VAL A 759 15.00 -38.78 3.21
CA VAL A 759 14.46 -40.09 2.84
C VAL A 759 12.99 -39.97 2.48
N GLU A 760 12.49 -40.90 1.67
CA GLU A 760 11.10 -40.89 1.19
C GLU A 760 10.21 -41.84 2.00
N THR A 761 10.79 -42.81 2.69
CA THR A 761 10.05 -43.78 3.50
C THR A 761 10.46 -43.70 4.97
N VAL A 762 9.52 -44.03 5.86
CA VAL A 762 9.79 -44.00 7.31
C VAL A 762 10.77 -45.09 7.74
N ASP A 763 10.84 -46.20 7.00
CA ASP A 763 11.75 -47.30 7.31
C ASP A 763 13.21 -46.91 7.11
N GLU A 764 13.48 -46.00 6.16
CA GLU A 764 14.82 -45.48 5.89
C GLU A 764 15.31 -44.45 6.92
N LEU A 765 14.42 -43.94 7.80
CA LEU A 765 14.79 -42.98 8.84
C LEU A 765 15.76 -43.61 9.85
N ALA A 766 16.86 -42.88 10.08
CA ALA A 766 17.87 -43.10 11.12
C ALA A 766 18.24 -41.73 11.72
N ILE A 767 18.89 -41.70 12.88
CA ILE A 767 19.29 -40.45 13.55
C ILE A 767 20.04 -39.53 12.57
N GLY A 768 19.58 -38.28 12.44
CA GLY A 768 20.09 -37.26 11.52
C GLY A 768 19.45 -37.26 10.12
N LYS A 769 18.82 -38.36 9.70
CA LYS A 769 17.99 -38.38 8.50
C LYS A 769 16.67 -37.65 8.73
N ARG A 770 16.09 -37.18 7.63
CA ARG A 770 14.87 -36.37 7.67
C ARG A 770 13.87 -36.80 6.62
N ILE A 771 12.59 -36.64 6.94
CA ILE A 771 11.48 -36.96 6.05
C ILE A 771 10.61 -35.72 5.86
N ARG A 772 10.23 -35.44 4.61
CA ARG A 772 9.41 -34.29 4.27
C ARG A 772 7.97 -34.51 4.72
N CYS A 773 7.29 -33.46 5.16
CA CYS A 773 5.87 -33.51 5.53
C CYS A 773 5.24 -32.17 5.18
N ASN A 774 3.99 -32.17 4.77
CA ASN A 774 3.18 -30.97 4.62
C ASN A 774 2.45 -30.65 5.93
N TYR A 775 2.27 -29.36 6.23
CA TYR A 775 1.39 -28.88 7.29
C TYR A 775 0.50 -27.76 6.78
N LYS A 776 -0.81 -27.87 7.03
CA LYS A 776 -1.81 -26.86 6.69
C LYS A 776 -2.71 -26.56 7.88
N ALA A 777 -2.79 -25.29 8.29
CA ALA A 777 -3.63 -24.87 9.42
C ALA A 777 -4.28 -23.50 9.19
N THR A 778 -5.35 -23.23 9.94
CA THR A 778 -5.98 -21.90 10.04
C THR A 778 -5.53 -21.16 11.30
N TYR A 779 -5.83 -19.86 11.39
CA TYR A 779 -5.45 -19.03 12.53
C TYR A 779 -5.79 -19.69 13.88
N ASN A 780 -4.82 -19.73 14.80
CA ASN A 780 -4.95 -20.27 16.16
C ASN A 780 -5.61 -21.66 16.23
N THR A 781 -5.26 -22.56 15.31
CA THR A 781 -5.70 -23.98 15.29
C THR A 781 -4.53 -24.89 14.95
N VAL A 782 -4.44 -26.07 15.58
CA VAL A 782 -3.54 -27.13 15.09
C VAL A 782 -4.17 -27.73 13.84
N GLY A 783 -3.41 -27.75 12.75
CA GLY A 783 -3.88 -28.18 11.44
C GLY A 783 -3.55 -29.62 11.10
N GLU A 784 -3.63 -29.91 9.81
CA GLU A 784 -3.46 -31.23 9.24
C GLU A 784 -2.01 -31.44 8.77
N PHE A 785 -1.49 -32.64 9.01
CA PHE A 785 -0.22 -33.10 8.46
C PHE A 785 -0.49 -34.09 7.32
N SER A 786 0.20 -33.96 6.19
CA SER A 786 -0.01 -34.82 5.02
C SER A 786 1.27 -35.04 4.21
N SER A 787 1.22 -35.88 3.18
CA SER A 787 2.27 -36.02 2.16
C SER A 787 3.63 -36.44 2.71
N LEU A 788 3.65 -37.37 3.67
CA LEU A 788 4.90 -37.82 4.30
C LEU A 788 5.84 -38.45 3.26
N GLY A 789 7.09 -37.98 3.23
CA GLY A 789 8.12 -38.42 2.27
C GLY A 789 8.01 -37.81 0.87
N LYS A 790 6.92 -37.09 0.57
CA LYS A 790 6.61 -36.52 -0.74
C LYS A 790 6.83 -35.02 -0.73
N GLU A 791 7.15 -34.46 -1.89
CA GLU A 791 7.03 -33.02 -2.14
C GLU A 791 5.59 -32.70 -2.52
N SER A 792 4.94 -31.84 -1.74
CA SER A 792 3.57 -31.43 -2.01
C SER A 792 3.47 -29.93 -2.32
N LYS A 793 4.25 -29.10 -1.59
CA LYS A 793 4.21 -27.65 -1.67
C LYS A 793 5.58 -27.04 -1.43
N ASN A 794 5.68 -25.72 -1.57
CA ASN A 794 6.86 -24.98 -1.15
C ASN A 794 7.09 -25.19 0.36
N PHE A 795 8.37 -25.14 0.77
CA PHE A 795 8.69 -25.18 2.19
C PHE A 795 8.02 -24.02 2.92
N LEU A 796 7.47 -24.29 4.10
CA LEU A 796 7.04 -23.27 5.04
C LEU A 796 8.19 -22.28 5.28
N PRO A 797 7.92 -20.97 5.38
CA PRO A 797 8.95 -20.02 5.75
C PRO A 797 9.58 -20.38 7.10
N VAL A 798 10.86 -20.04 7.29
CA VAL A 798 11.56 -20.27 8.57
C VAL A 798 10.93 -19.43 9.69
N GLU A 799 10.41 -18.25 9.33
CA GLU A 799 9.45 -17.52 10.15
C GLU A 799 8.07 -18.14 9.94
N ALA A 800 7.53 -18.80 10.96
CA ALA A 800 6.21 -19.43 10.85
C ALA A 800 5.11 -18.40 10.50
N SER A 801 4.02 -18.87 9.90
CA SER A 801 2.83 -18.06 9.59
C SER A 801 1.63 -18.47 10.45
N ALA A 802 0.63 -17.58 10.52
CA ALA A 802 -0.59 -17.83 11.30
C ALA A 802 -1.44 -18.94 10.66
N GLU A 803 -1.45 -18.94 9.33
CA GLU A 803 -2.17 -19.89 8.47
C GLU A 803 -1.16 -20.56 7.52
N PRO A 804 -0.36 -21.49 8.04
CA PRO A 804 0.64 -22.19 7.25
C PRO A 804 -0.01 -23.14 6.26
N ASP A 805 0.61 -23.27 5.09
CA ASP A 805 0.27 -24.27 4.09
C ASP A 805 1.52 -24.59 3.25
N GLY A 806 2.30 -25.59 3.68
CA GLY A 806 3.59 -25.86 3.07
C GLY A 806 4.36 -27.03 3.68
N ASP A 807 5.46 -27.37 3.03
CA ASP A 807 6.31 -28.49 3.41
C ASP A 807 7.33 -28.10 4.50
N PHE A 808 7.74 -29.05 5.31
CA PHE A 808 8.83 -28.92 6.28
C PHE A 808 9.50 -30.29 6.46
N TYR A 809 10.54 -30.35 7.29
CA TYR A 809 11.18 -31.63 7.62
C TYR A 809 10.90 -32.05 9.06
N PHE A 810 10.56 -33.32 9.24
CA PHE A 810 10.81 -34.02 10.48
C PHE A 810 12.21 -34.61 10.45
N ILE A 811 13.01 -34.33 11.48
CA ILE A 811 14.36 -34.87 11.66
C ILE A 811 14.32 -35.93 12.76
N MET A 812 14.86 -37.12 12.48
CA MET A 812 14.98 -38.16 13.50
C MET A 812 16.13 -37.82 14.45
N VAL A 813 15.81 -37.69 15.73
CA VAL A 813 16.77 -37.21 16.76
C VAL A 813 17.08 -38.27 17.82
N ASP A 814 16.23 -39.26 18.00
CA ASP A 814 16.41 -40.32 18.99
C ASP A 814 15.59 -41.57 18.61
N GLU A 815 15.93 -42.69 19.25
CA GLU A 815 15.18 -43.95 19.18
C GLU A 815 15.21 -44.60 20.57
N VAL A 816 14.05 -44.77 21.20
CA VAL A 816 13.93 -45.33 22.56
C VAL A 816 12.89 -46.44 22.52
N ASP A 817 13.26 -47.64 22.98
CA ASP A 817 12.39 -48.82 23.01
C ASP A 817 11.76 -49.18 21.64
N GLY A 818 12.48 -48.88 20.55
CA GLY A 818 12.03 -49.07 19.16
C GLY A 818 11.17 -47.94 18.61
N GLU A 819 10.82 -46.94 19.43
CA GLU A 819 10.04 -45.79 19.00
C GLU A 819 10.96 -44.67 18.44
N LYS A 820 10.75 -44.30 17.19
CA LYS A 820 11.49 -43.21 16.53
C LYS A 820 10.96 -41.86 17.00
N LYS A 821 11.86 -40.99 17.48
CA LYS A 821 11.53 -39.60 17.86
C LYS A 821 11.92 -38.63 16.76
N LEU A 822 10.93 -37.88 16.30
CA LEU A 822 11.04 -36.92 15.20
C LEU A 822 10.70 -35.52 15.69
N ILE A 823 11.49 -34.52 15.32
CA ILE A 823 11.23 -33.10 15.64
C ILE A 823 11.19 -32.30 14.34
N ALA A 824 10.22 -31.40 14.22
CA ALA A 824 10.16 -30.48 13.09
C ALA A 824 11.38 -29.55 13.05
N ASP A 825 11.95 -29.35 11.87
CA ASP A 825 13.14 -28.54 11.66
C ASP A 825 12.90 -27.05 11.98
N ARG A 826 11.64 -26.61 12.03
CA ARG A 826 11.17 -25.23 12.27
C ARG A 826 9.91 -25.18 13.14
N ASN A 827 9.50 -23.97 13.54
CA ASN A 827 8.11 -23.74 13.97
C ASN A 827 7.21 -23.84 12.73
N VAL A 828 6.18 -24.67 12.76
CA VAL A 828 5.28 -24.87 11.62
C VAL A 828 4.13 -23.86 11.60
N GLN A 829 3.85 -23.20 12.73
CA GLN A 829 2.79 -22.18 12.86
C GLN A 829 3.16 -21.16 13.93
N ASN A 830 2.77 -19.90 13.78
CA ASN A 830 2.70 -18.91 14.86
C ASN A 830 1.27 -18.40 15.04
N TYR A 831 1.04 -17.40 15.91
CA TYR A 831 -0.33 -16.99 16.26
C TYR A 831 -1.19 -18.21 16.64
N ILE A 832 -0.62 -19.03 17.53
CA ILE A 832 -1.30 -20.19 18.10
C ILE A 832 -1.06 -20.20 19.60
N SER A 833 -2.13 -20.35 20.38
CA SER A 833 -2.09 -20.41 21.83
C SER A 833 -1.62 -21.79 22.31
N TRP A 834 -1.09 -21.85 23.53
CA TRP A 834 -0.74 -23.13 24.12
C TRP A 834 -1.98 -23.96 24.44
N VAL A 835 -3.09 -23.33 24.85
CA VAL A 835 -4.38 -24.02 25.11
C VAL A 835 -4.89 -24.76 23.86
N THR A 836 -4.81 -24.10 22.70
CA THR A 836 -5.15 -24.71 21.40
C THR A 836 -4.29 -25.93 21.13
N ILE A 837 -2.98 -25.83 21.39
CA ILE A 837 -2.05 -26.94 21.17
C ILE A 837 -2.36 -28.10 22.11
N GLU A 838 -2.50 -27.86 23.43
CA GLU A 838 -2.76 -28.89 24.44
C GLU A 838 -4.06 -29.65 24.15
N SER A 839 -5.14 -28.93 23.78
CA SER A 839 -6.44 -29.53 23.46
C SER A 839 -6.45 -30.38 22.17
N SER A 840 -5.40 -30.28 21.34
CA SER A 840 -5.29 -31.01 20.07
C SER A 840 -4.34 -32.21 20.11
N LEU A 841 -3.83 -32.62 21.29
CA LEU A 841 -2.76 -33.63 21.43
C LEU A 841 -3.21 -35.12 21.33
N GLU A 842 -4.43 -35.43 20.88
CA GLU A 842 -5.05 -36.76 21.10
C GLU A 842 -4.79 -37.86 20.03
N LYS A 843 -3.68 -37.75 19.28
CA LYS A 843 -3.26 -38.57 18.10
C LYS A 843 -3.81 -38.05 16.78
N ILE A 844 -2.92 -37.91 15.81
CA ILE A 844 -3.25 -37.51 14.44
C ILE A 844 -2.80 -38.64 13.51
N GLU A 845 -3.64 -38.99 12.56
CA GLU A 845 -3.35 -39.99 11.53
C GLU A 845 -2.78 -39.28 10.29
N ILE A 846 -1.60 -39.71 9.83
CA ILE A 846 -1.01 -39.24 8.57
C ILE A 846 -0.95 -40.43 7.63
N GLU A 847 -1.78 -40.45 6.59
CA GLU A 847 -1.76 -41.50 5.54
C GLU A 847 -1.67 -42.92 6.14
N GLU A 848 -2.55 -43.26 7.10
CA GLU A 848 -2.65 -44.54 7.83
C GLU A 848 -1.61 -44.78 8.95
N ILE A 849 -0.73 -43.81 9.23
CA ILE A 849 0.23 -43.87 10.33
C ILE A 849 -0.30 -43.09 11.53
N VAL A 850 -0.58 -43.78 12.64
CA VAL A 850 -0.97 -43.17 13.92
C VAL A 850 0.28 -42.64 14.63
N LEU A 851 0.33 -41.33 14.85
CA LEU A 851 1.48 -40.67 15.47
C LEU A 851 1.05 -40.00 16.78
N ALA A 852 1.83 -40.22 17.84
CA ALA A 852 1.66 -39.48 19.09
C ALA A 852 2.33 -38.11 18.96
N PHE A 853 1.55 -37.04 19.09
CA PHE A 853 2.00 -35.66 18.95
C PHE A 853 2.15 -34.99 20.31
N ARG A 854 3.21 -34.19 20.44
CA ARG A 854 3.40 -33.24 21.55
C ARG A 854 4.31 -32.08 21.15
N THR A 855 4.44 -31.09 22.03
CA THR A 855 5.53 -30.12 21.97
C THR A 855 6.76 -30.63 22.73
N LEU A 856 7.87 -29.91 22.63
CA LEU A 856 9.12 -30.25 23.32
C LEU A 856 8.92 -30.25 24.85
N ILE A 857 9.59 -31.20 25.52
CA ILE A 857 9.70 -31.20 26.98
C ILE A 857 10.88 -30.32 27.37
N ASP A 858 10.64 -29.46 28.34
CA ASP A 858 11.64 -28.51 28.81
C ASP A 858 11.67 -28.39 30.34
N SER A 859 12.54 -27.54 30.86
CA SER A 859 12.69 -27.27 32.30
C SER A 859 12.68 -25.78 32.60
N GLU A 860 12.15 -25.38 33.77
CA GLU A 860 12.28 -24.00 34.25
C GLU A 860 13.75 -23.61 34.49
N ASN A 861 14.61 -24.59 34.81
CA ASN A 861 16.04 -24.41 34.97
C ASN A 861 16.79 -24.82 33.69
N PRO A 862 17.36 -23.87 32.92
CA PRO A 862 17.97 -24.14 31.61
C PRO A 862 19.17 -25.09 31.63
N SER A 863 19.74 -25.42 32.80
CA SER A 863 20.89 -26.32 32.98
C SER A 863 20.50 -27.79 33.27
N ASP A 864 19.21 -28.11 33.28
CA ASP A 864 18.72 -29.46 33.53
C ASP A 864 18.90 -30.37 32.30
N ASN A 865 19.31 -31.62 32.53
CA ASN A 865 19.50 -32.66 31.52
C ASN A 865 18.16 -33.17 30.93
N LEU A 866 17.02 -32.78 31.51
CA LEU A 866 15.68 -33.12 31.04
C LEU A 866 15.18 -32.25 29.86
N SER A 867 15.89 -31.16 29.52
CA SER A 867 15.50 -30.26 28.41
C SER A 867 15.78 -30.91 27.05
N GLU A 868 14.73 -31.29 26.33
CA GLU A 868 14.83 -31.80 24.96
C GLU A 868 15.33 -30.72 23.99
N TRP A 869 15.02 -29.46 24.27
CA TRP A 869 15.56 -28.32 23.53
C TRP A 869 17.09 -28.30 23.61
N ASN A 870 17.66 -28.41 24.81
CA ASN A 870 19.11 -28.47 24.97
C ASN A 870 19.71 -29.73 24.34
N LYS A 871 19.10 -30.89 24.62
CA LYS A 871 19.61 -32.19 24.17
C LYS A 871 19.68 -32.29 22.65
N TYR A 872 18.60 -31.95 21.95
CA TYR A 872 18.49 -32.21 20.51
C TYR A 872 18.66 -30.97 19.63
N ILE A 873 18.47 -29.76 20.16
CA ILE A 873 18.59 -28.53 19.36
C ILE A 873 19.91 -27.82 19.67
N VAL A 874 20.15 -27.44 20.93
CA VAL A 874 21.34 -26.66 21.31
C VAL A 874 22.62 -27.47 21.17
N ASN A 875 22.72 -28.61 21.86
CA ASN A 875 23.96 -29.40 21.86
C ASN A 875 24.26 -30.03 20.48
N ALA A 876 23.21 -30.26 19.68
CA ALA A 876 23.32 -30.74 18.30
C ALA A 876 23.96 -29.75 17.33
N THR A 877 23.90 -28.44 17.60
CA THR A 877 24.52 -27.40 16.72
C THR A 877 26.05 -27.45 16.68
N THR A 878 26.68 -28.29 17.50
CA THR A 878 28.13 -28.58 17.44
C THR A 878 28.49 -29.76 16.53
N SER A 879 27.51 -30.53 16.03
CA SER A 879 27.71 -31.61 15.06
C SER A 879 27.21 -31.18 13.68
N SER A 880 27.98 -31.43 12.62
CA SER A 880 27.62 -31.08 11.24
C SER A 880 26.36 -31.79 10.70
N LEU A 881 25.83 -32.78 11.43
CA LEU A 881 24.71 -33.62 11.03
C LEU A 881 23.32 -32.97 11.25
N LEU A 882 23.22 -31.94 12.11
CA LEU A 882 21.94 -31.37 12.56
C LEU A 882 21.92 -29.84 12.41
N ASN A 883 21.55 -29.37 11.21
CA ASN A 883 21.31 -27.95 10.94
C ASN A 883 19.80 -27.64 11.06
N TRP A 884 19.43 -26.81 12.04
CA TRP A 884 18.03 -26.50 12.37
C TRP A 884 17.54 -25.23 11.67
N ASN A 885 16.31 -25.27 11.14
CA ASN A 885 15.66 -24.11 10.56
C ASN A 885 14.86 -23.32 11.60
N TYR A 886 15.55 -22.69 12.55
CA TYR A 886 14.93 -21.75 13.48
C TYR A 886 15.23 -20.29 13.10
N TYR A 887 14.33 -19.39 13.51
CA TYR A 887 14.44 -17.94 13.35
C TYR A 887 13.63 -17.22 14.44
N SER A 888 14.28 -16.29 15.16
CA SER A 888 13.79 -15.25 16.11
C SER A 888 12.40 -15.40 16.76
N SER A 889 11.96 -16.63 16.98
CA SER A 889 10.71 -17.02 17.59
C SER A 889 10.99 -18.10 18.63
N SER A 890 10.15 -18.12 19.65
CA SER A 890 10.16 -19.19 20.63
C SER A 890 9.18 -20.27 20.23
N SER A 891 9.43 -21.51 20.63
CA SER A 891 8.48 -22.61 20.52
C SER A 891 7.76 -22.80 21.84
N TRP A 892 6.46 -23.06 21.78
CA TRP A 892 5.72 -23.56 22.94
C TRP A 892 6.29 -24.91 23.39
N THR A 893 6.36 -25.12 24.70
CA THR A 893 6.79 -26.38 25.33
C THR A 893 5.65 -26.99 26.14
N MET A 894 5.79 -28.23 26.61
CA MET A 894 4.82 -28.82 27.54
C MET A 894 5.01 -28.39 29.00
N THR A 895 6.02 -27.58 29.30
CA THR A 895 6.47 -27.31 30.66
C THR A 895 5.71 -26.13 31.28
N LYS A 896 4.71 -26.44 32.11
CA LYS A 896 3.95 -25.44 32.90
C LYS A 896 4.85 -24.77 33.93
N LYS A 897 4.53 -23.50 34.23
CA LYS A 897 5.20 -22.79 35.32
C LYS A 897 4.73 -23.36 36.67
N ILE A 898 5.67 -23.74 37.55
CA ILE A 898 5.46 -24.44 38.82
C ILE A 898 4.51 -23.65 39.74
N ASN A 899 4.65 -22.34 39.78
CA ASN A 899 3.92 -21.45 40.69
C ASN A 899 2.77 -20.66 40.04
N ASP A 900 2.49 -20.85 38.75
CA ASP A 900 1.38 -20.16 38.08
C ASP A 900 0.87 -20.93 36.86
N LYS A 901 -0.29 -21.57 37.01
CA LYS A 901 -0.90 -22.43 35.97
C LYS A 901 -1.40 -21.66 34.76
N ASN A 902 -1.54 -20.34 34.85
CA ASN A 902 -1.90 -19.50 33.71
C ASN A 902 -0.70 -19.22 32.80
N PHE A 903 0.51 -19.67 33.19
CA PHE A 903 1.72 -19.47 32.43
C PHE A 903 2.40 -20.77 32.01
N ASN A 904 2.95 -20.76 30.80
CA ASN A 904 3.68 -21.87 30.23
C ASN A 904 5.06 -21.43 29.69
N VAL A 905 6.03 -22.34 29.72
CA VAL A 905 7.39 -22.07 29.22
C VAL A 905 7.38 -22.09 27.68
N SER A 906 7.98 -21.07 27.09
CA SER A 906 8.37 -21.05 25.68
C SER A 906 9.88 -20.82 25.57
N ARG A 907 10.55 -21.53 24.65
CA ARG A 907 12.02 -21.48 24.50
C ARG A 907 12.46 -21.08 23.10
N GLY A 908 13.52 -20.31 23.01
CA GLY A 908 14.04 -19.68 21.77
C GLY A 908 13.86 -18.15 21.76
N GLY A 909 14.21 -17.48 20.66
CA GLY A 909 13.86 -16.06 20.44
C GLY A 909 14.98 -15.00 20.43
N GLY A 910 16.11 -15.22 19.73
CA GLY A 910 17.06 -14.13 19.38
C GLY A 910 18.47 -14.59 18.99
N ILE A 911 19.14 -13.82 18.11
CA ILE A 911 20.55 -14.03 17.64
C ILE A 911 21.54 -13.06 18.33
N LEU A 912 21.09 -12.02 19.03
CA LEU A 912 21.99 -11.17 19.79
C LEU A 912 22.38 -11.85 21.12
N ASN A 913 23.65 -12.24 21.20
CA ASN A 913 24.38 -12.69 22.40
C ASN A 913 24.15 -14.12 22.92
N ASN A 914 23.71 -15.10 22.12
CA ASN A 914 23.62 -16.51 22.56
C ASN A 914 22.81 -16.74 23.87
N TYR A 915 21.83 -15.87 24.19
CA TYR A 915 21.07 -16.03 25.43
C TYR A 915 19.83 -16.91 25.25
N LEU A 916 19.93 -18.08 25.86
CA LEU A 916 18.85 -18.97 26.27
C LEU A 916 18.00 -18.28 27.34
N VAL A 917 16.76 -17.91 27.02
CA VAL A 917 15.83 -17.40 28.04
C VAL A 917 14.52 -18.16 27.94
N ASN A 918 14.14 -18.82 29.03
CA ASN A 918 12.77 -19.27 29.24
C ASN A 918 11.88 -18.02 29.31
N GLN A 919 10.92 -17.91 28.41
CA GLN A 919 9.87 -16.89 28.52
C GLN A 919 8.62 -17.50 29.13
N TYR A 920 7.99 -16.80 30.08
CA TYR A 920 6.76 -17.23 30.74
C TYR A 920 5.55 -16.59 30.10
N ASN A 921 4.85 -17.40 29.31
CA ASN A 921 3.69 -17.12 28.47
C ASN A 921 2.33 -17.24 29.13
N GLN A 922 1.45 -16.23 29.14
CA GLN A 922 0.03 -16.52 29.34
C GLN A 922 -0.43 -17.55 28.30
N ILE A 923 -1.12 -18.59 28.74
CA ILE A 923 -1.41 -19.80 27.95
C ILE A 923 -2.34 -19.55 26.75
N ASP A 924 -3.14 -18.49 26.81
CA ASP A 924 -4.10 -18.03 25.80
C ASP A 924 -3.51 -17.01 24.82
N THR A 925 -2.25 -16.60 25.01
CA THR A 925 -1.60 -15.59 24.16
C THR A 925 -1.36 -16.11 22.74
N VAL A 926 -1.77 -15.30 21.75
CA VAL A 926 -1.66 -15.59 20.32
C VAL A 926 -0.81 -14.50 19.65
N ILE A 927 0.50 -14.73 19.48
CA ILE A 927 1.43 -13.72 18.92
C ILE A 927 2.41 -14.30 17.88
N LYS A 928 2.96 -13.43 17.03
CA LYS A 928 3.88 -13.79 15.92
C LYS A 928 5.17 -14.47 16.38
N GLN A 929 5.77 -14.00 17.47
CA GLN A 929 7.08 -14.45 17.96
C GLN A 929 7.04 -15.81 18.67
N ARG A 930 5.89 -16.49 18.65
CA ARG A 930 5.67 -17.77 19.33
C ARG A 930 5.02 -18.74 18.40
N GLY A 931 5.58 -19.93 18.34
CA GLY A 931 5.12 -20.92 17.40
C GLY A 931 4.99 -22.33 17.97
N PHE A 932 4.33 -23.14 17.17
CA PHE A 932 4.18 -24.56 17.37
C PHE A 932 5.30 -25.29 16.63
N ARG A 933 6.09 -26.10 17.36
CA ARG A 933 7.08 -27.03 16.81
C ARG A 933 6.67 -28.45 17.20
N PRO A 934 6.10 -29.24 16.28
CA PRO A 934 5.64 -30.57 16.60
C PRO A 934 6.80 -31.53 16.86
N VAL A 935 6.60 -32.39 17.85
CA VAL A 935 7.39 -33.58 18.14
C VAL A 935 6.49 -34.80 17.93
N ILE A 936 6.99 -35.76 17.17
CA ILE A 936 6.32 -37.01 16.88
C ILE A 936 7.09 -38.15 17.54
N ILE A 937 6.34 -39.06 18.15
CA ILE A 937 6.83 -40.37 18.59
C ILE A 937 6.09 -41.42 17.74
N LYS A 938 6.86 -42.27 17.06
CA LYS A 938 6.33 -43.33 16.19
C LYS A 938 6.82 -44.70 16.67
N ASN A 939 5.88 -45.63 16.80
CA ASN A 939 6.14 -47.05 17.06
C ASN A 939 6.53 -47.84 15.82
#